data_AF-A0A1C5EUJ1-F1
#
_entry.id   AF-A0A1C5EUJ1-F1
#
_cell.length_a   1.000
_cell.length_b   1.000
_cell.length_c   1.000
_cell.angle_alpha   90.00
_cell.angle_beta   90.00
_cell.angle_gamma   90.00
#
_symmetry.space_group_name_H-M   'P 1'
#
loop_
_entity.id
_entity.type
_entity.pdbx_description
1 polymer ?
#
loop_
_entity_poly.entity_id
_entity_poly.type
_entity_poly.pdbx_seq_one_letter_code
_entity_poly.pdbx_strand_id
1 'polypeptide(L)'
;MGRQERPLDPSAGPVQRFAFELRKLRQEAGGVTYRVMSRRTPYTVPTLSRAASGEQLPTLQVALAYVEACGGDREEWERRWHLAAEDAALGAADDDDAPPYQGLARFESGDRERFFGRDQLLGDLAELVRERRFIAVAGPSGSGKSSLLRAGLIPLLQHTEEPRERPAAVVIFTPGEHPVRTHADLLVPKDTPGDTVIVVDQFEEVFTLCHDATERGEFIDLLLTARRPDSRLRVIIAVRGDFYGRCAEYGELALALRDASLLVGPMSPAELREAIVKPAAASGLIVERTLTARIIDEVEAEPGGLPLMSHVLLETWRRRRGRALTEAGYEAAGGLRGAIAKTAEDLYTRLTPHQANAARRILLRLIIPGERAQDTRRPAARSELDTGRPDDTALVLERLARFRLVILDDDTVDLAHEALITAWPRLVAWIEEDREGLRLQRRLTEAAGVWEELDRDAGALYRGVRLAVACDWAAREGNRDSLNAPERAFLDASVGLREQERAVTARRNRQLRYLAAGLAMMLLVVTGISVVAVQQRQDAVQAHRVAVSRQLAAQALGLAESRPGTAMLLSVEAYRVAPTPEARGALLTMSAHEYYRAELAGHTDAVSEVAFSPDGVLATVSRDQTLRLWDAQRRRQLATLRGHATWLRTVKFSPDGRLLATGGDDKNVVLWDVPARRKVATLTGHTQKVEDIAFAPNGRTIASASSDGTVMLWDTERRSMRLPLSGHTGFVNAVAFSPDGRTLAGAGSDGTIGLWDAATGARLATLTGHTQSVDAIAFSPDGRTLASASQDQTAILWDVGRHTRKATLTGHSGQVRAIAYSPDGRTVATTGHDNTVMLWDADRHIRRAILTGHTSNLYTLAFDPRGHLLASAGEDGTVVLWDPTRIPLAGHADRVNKVAFSPDGRTLATAGDDGTAVLWDVGGRTRKTTLDGDTGPVNAVAFSPDGRTLATATGTAQHPPRARDYTLTLWNPAAGSSPVRLTGHTDRVMAVAFSPDGRTLATAGSDRTIKLWNTVKHAQQATIDTRAASNAVAFSPDGHTLATARRDGSAILWDVSKRSRRATLTGHTRAIRAVAFSPDGRTLVTASIDQTVTLWDVAHGTRLATLGGHTGPALAVAFSPDGRTLATASADTTVVLWDLARRSQLATLAGHTRQVRSVEFSPDGRTLATGSDDHTAMLWNIEPRHTEAQLCASVARDLTPREWREFLPGIPYRKTCTGSRARSVPPSATG
;
A
#
# COMPACT_ATOMS: atom_id res chain seq x y z
N MET A 1 12.77 85.17 20.39
CA MET A 1 12.87 85.28 18.92
C MET A 1 13.96 84.32 18.45
N GLY A 2 13.64 83.42 17.51
CA GLY A 2 14.56 82.37 17.07
C GLY A 2 14.28 81.95 15.63
N ARG A 3 15.26 82.24 14.77
CA ARG A 3 15.47 81.94 13.33
C ARG A 3 14.26 82.05 12.39
N GLN A 4 14.21 83.12 11.59
CA GLN A 4 13.34 83.19 10.41
C GLN A 4 13.71 82.05 9.44
N GLU A 5 12.70 81.32 8.96
CA GLU A 5 12.86 80.24 7.99
C GLU A 5 13.26 80.82 6.62
N ARG A 6 14.22 80.19 5.94
CA ARG A 6 14.61 80.60 4.57
C ARG A 6 13.41 80.47 3.62
N PRO A 7 13.21 81.42 2.69
CA PRO A 7 12.14 81.32 1.69
C PRO A 7 12.32 80.04 0.86
N LEU A 8 11.22 79.30 0.66
CA LEU A 8 11.16 78.10 -0.18
C LEU A 8 10.47 78.46 -1.49
N ASP A 9 11.06 78.07 -2.61
CA ASP A 9 10.44 78.16 -3.93
C ASP A 9 9.69 76.85 -4.24
N PRO A 10 8.35 76.85 -4.25
CA PRO A 10 7.56 75.66 -4.53
C PRO A 10 7.64 75.19 -5.99
N SER A 11 8.23 75.96 -6.91
CA SER A 11 8.44 75.57 -8.30
C SER A 11 9.78 74.85 -8.54
N ALA A 12 10.69 74.86 -7.57
CA ALA A 12 12.03 74.29 -7.70
C ALA A 12 12.08 72.75 -7.72
N GLY A 13 11.00 72.06 -7.31
CA GLY A 13 10.92 70.61 -7.34
C GLY A 13 9.84 70.04 -6.42
N PRO A 14 9.49 68.74 -6.58
CA PRO A 14 8.42 68.11 -5.82
C PRO A 14 8.69 68.11 -4.31
N VAL A 15 9.96 68.00 -3.90
CA VAL A 15 10.39 68.05 -2.49
C VAL A 15 10.21 69.44 -1.88
N GLN A 16 10.59 70.49 -2.61
CA GLN A 16 10.47 71.88 -2.17
C GLN A 16 9.00 72.30 -2.12
N ARG A 17 8.18 71.85 -3.08
CA ARG A 17 6.72 72.04 -3.09
C ARG A 17 6.06 71.39 -1.89
N PHE A 18 6.38 70.13 -1.60
CA PHE A 18 5.83 69.41 -0.45
C PHE A 18 6.21 70.08 0.89
N ALA A 19 7.47 70.51 1.03
CA ALA A 19 7.92 71.25 2.21
C ALA A 19 7.24 72.62 2.35
N PHE A 20 6.96 73.31 1.24
CA PHE A 20 6.20 74.56 1.23
C PHE A 20 4.75 74.34 1.69
N GLU A 21 4.08 73.30 1.20
CA GLU A 21 2.72 72.96 1.61
C GLU A 21 2.65 72.59 3.11
N LEU A 22 3.64 71.86 3.65
CA LEU A 22 3.73 71.59 5.09
C LEU A 22 3.89 72.87 5.94
N ARG A 23 4.65 73.87 5.45
CA ARG A 23 4.73 75.17 6.13
C ARG A 23 3.42 75.94 6.06
N LYS A 24 2.71 75.87 4.94
CA LYS A 24 1.40 76.49 4.75
C LYS A 24 0.36 75.89 5.71
N LEU A 25 0.30 74.56 5.83
CA LEU A 25 -0.56 73.87 6.79
C LEU A 25 -0.31 74.35 8.24
N ARG A 26 0.95 74.51 8.63
CA ARG A 26 1.29 75.02 9.97
C ARG A 26 0.88 76.48 10.17
N GLN A 27 0.94 77.31 9.13
CA GLN A 27 0.46 78.69 9.19
C GLN A 27 -1.06 78.75 9.33
N GLU A 28 -1.79 77.94 8.56
CA GLU A 28 -3.26 77.83 8.61
C GLU A 28 -3.75 77.29 9.97
N ALA A 29 -2.96 76.43 10.62
CA ALA A 29 -3.19 75.94 11.98
C ALA A 29 -2.89 76.97 13.11
N GLY A 30 -2.75 78.27 12.78
CA GLY A 30 -2.52 79.34 13.74
C GLY A 30 -1.05 79.61 14.07
N GLY A 31 -0.11 79.18 13.23
CA GLY A 31 1.32 79.51 13.38
C GLY A 31 2.01 78.81 14.56
N VAL A 32 1.64 77.55 14.83
CA VAL A 32 2.17 76.76 15.94
C VAL A 32 3.70 76.65 15.84
N THR A 33 4.43 77.06 16.89
CA THR A 33 5.90 76.96 16.88
C THR A 33 6.38 75.50 16.94
N TYR A 34 7.53 75.20 16.32
CA TYR A 34 8.09 73.83 16.35
C TYR A 34 8.29 73.27 17.76
N ARG A 35 8.50 74.14 18.77
CA ARG A 35 8.63 73.75 20.18
C ARG A 35 7.30 73.27 20.79
N VAL A 36 6.17 73.76 20.28
CA VAL A 36 4.83 73.29 20.67
C VAL A 36 4.52 71.98 19.93
N MET A 37 4.88 71.86 18.65
CA MET A 37 4.72 70.62 17.89
C MET A 37 5.55 69.47 18.48
N SER A 38 6.78 69.72 18.93
CA SER A 38 7.63 68.70 19.57
C SER A 38 7.14 68.23 20.94
N ARG A 39 6.14 68.91 21.54
CA ARG A 39 5.44 68.42 22.76
C ARG A 39 4.24 67.54 22.42
N ARG A 40 3.72 67.65 21.19
CA ARG A 40 2.56 66.91 20.69
C ARG A 40 2.94 65.69 19.85
N THR A 41 4.23 65.56 19.51
CA THR A 41 4.76 64.50 18.67
C THR A 41 6.01 63.91 19.32
N PRO A 42 6.37 62.65 19.01
CA PRO A 42 7.59 62.03 19.52
C PRO A 42 8.89 62.59 18.91
N TYR A 43 8.82 63.60 18.04
CA TYR A 43 9.97 64.11 17.28
C TYR A 43 10.50 65.44 17.83
N THR A 44 11.83 65.59 17.82
CA THR A 44 12.52 66.78 18.32
C THR A 44 12.38 67.97 17.35
N VAL A 45 12.56 69.19 17.88
CA VAL A 45 12.48 70.44 17.10
C VAL A 45 13.35 70.44 15.83
N PRO A 46 14.62 69.96 15.84
CA PRO A 46 15.44 69.92 14.62
C PRO A 46 14.88 69.01 13.54
N THR A 47 14.27 67.88 13.92
CA THR A 47 13.68 66.91 12.97
C THR A 47 12.45 67.49 12.28
N LEU A 48 11.56 68.12 13.05
CA LEU A 48 10.36 68.79 12.50
C LEU A 48 10.73 70.01 11.64
N SER A 49 11.76 70.77 12.04
CA SER A 49 12.25 71.90 11.24
C SER A 49 12.92 71.44 9.94
N ARG A 50 13.61 70.29 9.94
CA ARG A 50 14.22 69.71 8.73
C ARG A 50 13.17 69.12 7.79
N ALA A 51 12.11 68.52 8.32
CA ALA A 51 11.00 68.02 7.50
C ALA A 51 10.34 69.11 6.65
N ALA A 52 10.36 70.35 7.15
CA ALA A 52 9.86 71.52 6.44
C ALA A 52 10.97 72.35 5.79
N SER A 53 12.24 71.89 5.71
CA SER A 53 13.34 72.69 5.14
C SER A 53 13.34 72.72 3.61
N GLY A 54 12.78 71.70 2.96
CA GLY A 54 12.77 71.52 1.50
C GLY A 54 14.10 71.03 0.91
N GLU A 55 15.06 70.60 1.73
CA GLU A 55 16.33 70.03 1.26
C GLU A 55 16.21 68.54 0.89
N GLN A 56 15.35 67.78 1.59
CA GLN A 56 15.10 66.36 1.37
C GLN A 56 13.64 66.02 1.73
N LEU A 57 13.06 65.02 1.06
CA LEU A 57 11.70 64.56 1.38
C LEU A 57 11.71 63.91 2.78
N PRO A 58 10.89 64.38 3.74
CA PRO A 58 10.81 63.75 5.06
C PRO A 58 10.31 62.31 4.95
N THR A 59 10.66 61.46 5.89
CA THR A 59 10.05 60.13 5.97
C THR A 59 8.55 60.24 6.24
N LEU A 60 7.76 59.32 5.69
CA LEU A 60 6.30 59.34 5.80
C LEU A 60 5.83 59.51 7.25
N GLN A 61 6.46 58.81 8.21
CA GLN A 61 6.10 58.95 9.63
C GLN A 61 6.35 60.34 10.21
N VAL A 62 7.43 61.02 9.79
CA VAL A 62 7.73 62.39 10.25
C VAL A 62 6.77 63.39 9.60
N ALA A 63 6.43 63.19 8.32
CA ALA A 63 5.44 64.02 7.62
C ALA A 63 4.04 63.90 8.25
N LEU A 64 3.57 62.67 8.53
CA LEU A 64 2.27 62.45 9.14
C LEU A 64 2.20 62.97 10.58
N ALA A 65 3.27 62.81 11.39
CA ALA A 65 3.32 63.41 12.72
C ALA A 65 3.32 64.95 12.68
N TYR A 66 3.97 65.55 11.67
CA TYR A 66 3.94 66.99 11.45
C TYR A 66 2.52 67.49 11.13
N VAL A 67 1.81 66.77 10.25
CA VAL A 67 0.43 67.05 9.85
C VAL A 67 -0.52 66.89 11.03
N GLU A 68 -0.37 65.82 11.81
CA GLU A 68 -1.16 65.54 13.02
C GLU A 68 -0.98 66.64 14.08
N ALA A 69 0.25 67.13 14.29
CA ALA A 69 0.51 68.24 15.20
C ALA A 69 -0.14 69.56 14.77
N CYS A 70 -0.42 69.71 13.47
CA CYS A 70 -1.10 70.85 12.87
C CYS A 70 -2.61 70.61 12.64
N GLY A 71 -3.12 69.42 12.94
CA GLY A 71 -4.54 69.06 12.79
C GLY A 71 -5.00 68.77 11.35
N GLY A 72 -4.11 68.39 10.44
CA GLY A 72 -4.46 68.01 9.07
C GLY A 72 -4.87 66.53 8.90
N ASP A 73 -5.49 66.21 7.76
CA ASP A 73 -5.95 64.84 7.44
C ASP A 73 -4.78 63.90 7.08
N ARG A 74 -4.66 62.80 7.83
CA ARG A 74 -3.57 61.83 7.69
C ARG A 74 -3.60 61.11 6.34
N GLU A 75 -4.77 60.67 5.87
CA GLU A 75 -4.88 59.89 4.63
C GLU A 75 -4.61 60.76 3.39
N GLU A 76 -5.07 62.00 3.42
CA GLU A 76 -4.81 62.96 2.35
C GLU A 76 -3.32 63.27 2.23
N TRP A 77 -2.65 63.52 3.35
CA TRP A 77 -1.22 63.83 3.36
C TRP A 77 -0.33 62.63 3.11
N GLU A 78 -0.78 61.42 3.42
CA GLU A 78 -0.12 60.18 3.01
C GLU A 78 -0.15 60.02 1.48
N ARG A 79 -1.31 60.25 0.83
CA ARG A 79 -1.40 60.27 -0.64
C ARG A 79 -0.51 61.34 -1.27
N ARG A 80 -0.50 62.56 -0.72
CA ARG A 80 0.38 63.64 -1.23
C ARG A 80 1.86 63.32 -1.05
N TRP A 81 2.22 62.64 0.05
CA TRP A 81 3.60 62.19 0.26
C TRP A 81 4.00 61.14 -0.77
N HIS A 82 3.14 60.16 -1.06
CA HIS A 82 3.38 59.16 -2.10
C HIS A 82 3.55 59.80 -3.48
N LEU A 83 2.70 60.77 -3.85
CA LEU A 83 2.84 61.55 -5.09
C LEU A 83 4.17 62.32 -5.15
N ALA A 84 4.55 63.01 -4.07
CA ALA A 84 5.82 63.74 -4.03
C ALA A 84 7.05 62.81 -4.06
N ALA A 85 6.93 61.59 -3.52
CA ALA A 85 7.96 60.56 -3.58
C ALA A 85 8.08 59.95 -4.99
N GLU A 86 6.96 59.73 -5.69
CA GLU A 86 6.93 59.28 -7.08
C GLU A 86 7.52 60.33 -8.03
N ASP A 87 7.13 61.60 -7.89
CA ASP A 87 7.67 62.69 -8.71
C ASP A 87 9.18 62.91 -8.44
N ALA A 88 9.63 62.75 -7.19
CA ALA A 88 11.05 62.81 -6.86
C ALA A 88 11.85 61.61 -7.41
N ALA A 89 11.23 60.44 -7.53
CA ALA A 89 11.85 59.25 -8.12
C ALA A 89 11.92 59.31 -9.66
N LEU A 90 10.94 59.95 -10.31
CA LEU A 90 10.90 60.16 -11.76
C LEU A 90 11.92 61.19 -12.26
N GLY A 91 12.33 62.15 -11.41
CA GLY A 91 13.35 63.15 -11.72
C GLY A 91 14.81 62.70 -11.56
N ALA A 92 15.07 61.45 -11.13
CA ALA A 92 16.43 60.93 -10.88
C ALA A 92 16.97 60.00 -11.99
N ALA A 93 16.31 59.96 -13.16
CA ALA A 93 16.57 59.00 -14.23
C ALA A 93 17.30 59.57 -15.46
N ASP A 94 18.03 60.67 -15.32
CA ASP A 94 18.96 61.22 -16.34
C ASP A 94 20.41 61.19 -15.80
N ASP A 95 20.95 59.99 -15.57
CA ASP A 95 22.40 59.78 -15.37
C ASP A 95 22.90 58.87 -16.53
N ASP A 96 23.79 59.42 -17.36
CA ASP A 96 24.32 58.93 -18.65
C ASP A 96 25.16 57.61 -18.60
N ASP A 97 25.14 56.86 -17.50
CA ASP A 97 25.96 55.64 -17.33
C ASP A 97 25.32 54.40 -18.00
N ALA A 98 26.01 53.80 -18.97
CA ALA A 98 25.56 52.56 -19.62
C ALA A 98 25.57 51.36 -18.63
N PRO A 99 24.52 50.52 -18.60
CA PRO A 99 24.43 49.40 -17.64
C PRO A 99 25.44 48.27 -17.95
N PRO A 100 26.06 47.65 -16.93
CA PRO A 100 27.01 46.55 -17.11
C PRO A 100 26.36 45.21 -17.52
N TYR A 101 25.05 45.07 -17.34
CA TYR A 101 24.30 43.84 -17.62
C TYR A 101 23.26 44.06 -18.73
N GLN A 102 23.12 43.09 -19.65
CA GLN A 102 22.27 43.21 -20.84
C GLN A 102 20.79 42.86 -20.61
N GLY A 103 20.42 42.34 -19.45
CA GLY A 103 19.05 41.91 -19.18
C GLY A 103 18.64 40.70 -20.02
N LEU A 104 17.42 40.71 -20.56
CA LEU A 104 16.88 39.62 -21.39
C LEU A 104 17.38 39.65 -22.85
N ALA A 105 18.12 40.69 -23.24
CA ALA A 105 18.69 40.76 -24.58
C ALA A 105 19.80 39.70 -24.72
N ARG A 106 19.88 39.10 -25.91
CA ARG A 106 21.01 38.24 -26.28
C ARG A 106 22.29 39.07 -26.39
N PHE A 107 23.43 38.48 -26.07
CA PHE A 107 24.73 39.12 -26.28
C PHE A 107 25.09 39.06 -27.76
N GLU A 108 25.45 40.20 -28.34
CA GLU A 108 25.90 40.31 -29.74
C GLU A 108 27.43 40.41 -29.81
N SER A 109 27.99 40.38 -31.02
CA SER A 109 29.45 40.44 -31.23
C SER A 109 30.12 41.70 -30.67
N GLY A 110 29.39 42.80 -30.53
CA GLY A 110 29.89 44.03 -29.89
C GLY A 110 30.00 43.96 -28.35
N ASP A 111 29.43 42.94 -27.70
CA ASP A 111 29.31 42.88 -26.25
C ASP A 111 30.45 42.10 -25.56
N ARG A 112 31.58 41.87 -26.25
CA ARG A 112 32.71 41.08 -25.73
C ARG A 112 33.20 41.55 -24.36
N GLU A 113 33.21 42.86 -24.14
CA GLU A 113 33.65 43.51 -22.89
C GLU A 113 32.69 43.30 -21.71
N ARG A 114 31.47 42.82 -21.98
CA ARG A 114 30.44 42.50 -20.97
C ARG A 114 30.27 40.99 -20.77
N PHE A 115 30.95 40.16 -21.58
CA PHE A 115 30.82 38.70 -21.58
C PHE A 115 31.98 38.02 -20.85
N PHE A 116 31.69 37.41 -19.69
CA PHE A 116 32.69 36.75 -18.82
C PHE A 116 32.20 35.38 -18.31
N GLY A 117 33.13 34.56 -17.83
CA GLY A 117 32.82 33.28 -17.20
C GLY A 117 32.64 32.10 -18.17
N ARG A 118 33.10 32.21 -19.43
CA ARG A 118 33.12 31.11 -20.41
C ARG A 118 34.47 30.95 -21.12
N ASP A 119 35.55 31.49 -20.54
CA ASP A 119 36.84 31.57 -21.23
C ASP A 119 37.42 30.17 -21.54
N GLN A 120 37.25 29.18 -20.65
CA GLN A 120 37.71 27.80 -20.89
C GLN A 120 36.93 27.15 -22.06
N LEU A 121 35.60 27.19 -22.00
CA LEU A 121 34.73 26.62 -23.04
C LEU A 121 34.93 27.31 -24.41
N LEU A 122 35.22 28.61 -24.39
CA LEU A 122 35.55 29.37 -25.59
C LEU A 122 36.90 28.93 -26.19
N GLY A 123 37.88 28.60 -25.36
CA GLY A 123 39.16 28.01 -25.78
C GLY A 123 38.97 26.66 -26.47
N ASP A 124 38.21 25.76 -25.85
CA ASP A 124 37.90 24.44 -26.40
C ASP A 124 37.17 24.57 -27.75
N LEU A 125 36.20 25.48 -27.86
CA LEU A 125 35.47 25.74 -29.10
C LEU A 125 36.39 26.29 -30.20
N ALA A 126 37.32 27.19 -29.86
CA ALA A 126 38.26 27.76 -30.82
C ALA A 126 39.24 26.71 -31.37
N GLU A 127 39.66 25.74 -30.55
CA GLU A 127 40.48 24.61 -30.98
C GLU A 127 39.69 23.64 -31.89
N LEU A 128 38.46 23.29 -31.50
CA LEU A 128 37.55 22.50 -32.33
C LEU A 128 37.31 23.14 -33.70
N VAL A 129 37.09 24.46 -33.74
CA VAL A 129 36.92 25.24 -34.98
C VAL A 129 38.17 25.19 -35.85
N ARG A 130 39.37 25.07 -35.28
CA ARG A 130 40.63 24.90 -36.05
C ARG A 130 40.77 23.49 -36.62
N GLU A 131 40.38 22.45 -35.88
CA GLU A 131 40.55 21.04 -36.28
C GLU A 131 39.45 20.50 -37.19
N ARG A 132 38.22 20.98 -37.04
CA ARG A 132 37.02 20.42 -37.70
C ARG A 132 36.33 21.47 -38.58
N ARG A 133 35.81 21.01 -39.72
CA ARG A 133 35.04 21.87 -40.66
C ARG A 133 33.53 21.90 -40.37
N PHE A 134 33.01 20.97 -39.58
CA PHE A 134 31.60 20.93 -39.21
C PHE A 134 31.49 20.64 -37.72
N ILE A 135 30.82 21.50 -36.95
CA ILE A 135 30.77 21.43 -35.48
C ILE A 135 29.33 21.66 -35.00
N ALA A 136 28.91 20.93 -33.98
CA ALA A 136 27.68 21.24 -33.24
C ALA A 136 27.95 21.70 -31.82
N VAL A 137 27.28 22.78 -31.42
CA VAL A 137 27.24 23.28 -30.05
C VAL A 137 25.87 22.93 -29.47
N ALA A 138 25.84 21.96 -28.56
CA ALA A 138 24.60 21.40 -28.00
C ALA A 138 24.43 21.77 -26.52
N GLY A 139 23.20 22.02 -26.06
CA GLY A 139 22.93 22.27 -24.64
C GLY A 139 21.50 22.73 -24.35
N PRO A 140 21.08 22.77 -23.07
CA PRO A 140 19.72 23.18 -22.68
C PRO A 140 19.35 24.59 -23.17
N SER A 141 18.06 24.90 -23.27
CA SER A 141 17.61 26.28 -23.54
C SER A 141 18.09 27.20 -22.40
N GLY A 142 18.57 28.40 -22.74
CA GLY A 142 19.11 29.35 -21.76
C GLY A 142 20.51 29.03 -21.18
N SER A 143 21.24 28.03 -21.69
CA SER A 143 22.62 27.71 -21.23
C SER A 143 23.71 28.67 -21.74
N GLY A 144 23.35 29.62 -22.61
CA GLY A 144 24.25 30.64 -23.17
C GLY A 144 24.90 30.29 -24.51
N LYS A 145 24.37 29.32 -25.28
CA LYS A 145 24.91 28.87 -26.58
C LYS A 145 25.09 30.03 -27.59
N SER A 146 24.01 30.77 -27.85
CA SER A 146 24.02 31.89 -28.81
C SER A 146 24.97 33.00 -28.35
N SER A 147 25.03 33.29 -27.05
CA SER A 147 25.98 34.26 -26.48
C SER A 147 27.44 33.82 -26.61
N LEU A 148 27.73 32.52 -26.40
CA LEU A 148 29.07 31.94 -26.58
C LEU A 148 29.55 32.09 -28.03
N LEU A 149 28.66 31.85 -28.99
CA LEU A 149 28.97 32.00 -30.41
C LEU A 149 29.13 33.47 -30.81
N ARG A 150 28.14 34.31 -30.48
CA ARG A 150 28.08 35.71 -30.92
C ARG A 150 29.07 36.62 -30.22
N ALA A 151 29.10 36.65 -28.89
CA ALA A 151 29.94 37.58 -28.12
C ALA A 151 31.29 36.98 -27.71
N GLY A 152 31.43 35.66 -27.75
CA GLY A 152 32.69 34.95 -27.50
C GLY A 152 33.46 34.65 -28.79
N LEU A 153 32.95 33.71 -29.59
CA LEU A 153 33.67 33.12 -30.73
C LEU A 153 33.85 34.10 -31.89
N ILE A 154 32.80 34.82 -32.32
CA ILE A 154 32.89 35.74 -33.47
C ILE A 154 33.96 36.82 -33.24
N PRO A 155 33.98 37.57 -32.12
CA PRO A 155 35.02 38.56 -31.84
C PRO A 155 36.42 37.93 -31.79
N LEU A 156 36.55 36.75 -31.18
CA LEU A 156 37.82 36.03 -31.09
C LEU A 156 38.39 35.68 -32.48
N LEU A 157 37.54 35.20 -33.40
CA LEU A 157 37.96 34.88 -34.76
C LEU A 157 38.24 36.14 -35.60
N GLN A 158 37.49 37.22 -35.36
CA GLN A 158 37.66 38.49 -36.10
C GLN A 158 38.94 39.25 -35.71
N HIS A 159 39.41 39.08 -34.46
CA HIS A 159 40.54 39.81 -33.87
C HIS A 159 41.80 38.94 -33.66
N THR A 160 41.89 37.75 -34.28
CA THR A 160 43.11 36.93 -34.21
C THR A 160 44.30 37.63 -34.89
N GLU A 161 45.47 37.60 -34.24
CA GLU A 161 46.68 38.27 -34.74
C GLU A 161 47.38 37.50 -35.88
N GLU A 162 47.06 36.21 -36.07
CA GLU A 162 47.63 35.39 -37.14
C GLU A 162 46.88 35.55 -38.48
N PRO A 163 47.51 36.08 -39.55
CA PRO A 163 46.84 36.33 -40.83
C PRO A 163 46.34 35.05 -41.54
N ARG A 164 46.89 33.88 -41.20
CA ARG A 164 46.48 32.58 -41.75
C ARG A 164 45.26 31.98 -41.05
N GLU A 165 44.97 32.42 -39.82
CA GLU A 165 43.85 31.92 -39.02
C GLU A 165 42.62 32.82 -39.08
N ARG A 166 42.75 34.01 -39.68
CA ARG A 166 41.65 34.95 -39.84
C ARG A 166 40.66 34.45 -40.92
N PRO A 167 39.36 34.28 -40.59
CA PRO A 167 38.38 33.83 -41.57
C PRO A 167 38.14 34.90 -42.64
N ALA A 168 37.86 34.43 -43.87
CA ALA A 168 37.51 35.26 -45.02
C ALA A 168 36.22 36.06 -44.78
N ALA A 169 35.23 35.41 -44.15
CA ALA A 169 34.00 36.03 -43.68
C ALA A 169 33.41 35.18 -42.54
N VAL A 170 32.65 35.83 -41.66
CA VAL A 170 31.83 35.15 -40.64
C VAL A 170 30.38 35.49 -40.92
N VAL A 171 29.57 34.49 -41.21
CA VAL A 171 28.14 34.65 -41.51
C VAL A 171 27.35 33.99 -40.39
N ILE A 172 26.41 34.72 -39.81
CA ILE A 172 25.50 34.19 -38.79
C ILE A 172 24.06 34.39 -39.22
N PHE A 173 23.25 33.35 -39.09
CA PHE A 173 21.82 33.41 -39.38
C PHE A 173 21.04 32.35 -38.60
N THR A 174 19.72 32.47 -38.64
CA THR A 174 18.76 31.57 -38.03
C THR A 174 17.85 31.00 -39.15
N PRO A 175 17.63 29.67 -39.25
CA PRO A 175 17.08 29.03 -40.46
C PRO A 175 15.68 29.43 -40.94
N GLY A 176 14.71 29.70 -40.06
CA GLY A 176 13.35 30.09 -40.45
C GLY A 176 12.51 29.00 -41.16
N GLU A 177 11.39 29.41 -41.76
CA GLU A 177 10.38 28.53 -42.39
C GLU A 177 10.81 27.95 -43.75
N HIS A 178 11.59 28.70 -44.52
CA HIS A 178 12.11 28.31 -45.84
C HIS A 178 13.64 28.45 -45.90
N PRO A 179 14.39 27.56 -45.25
CA PRO A 179 15.82 27.75 -45.03
C PRO A 179 16.65 27.65 -46.31
N VAL A 180 16.22 26.88 -47.32
CA VAL A 180 16.92 26.82 -48.61
C VAL A 180 16.69 28.11 -49.38
N ARG A 181 15.43 28.54 -49.51
CA ARG A 181 15.10 29.76 -50.26
C ARG A 181 15.74 31.02 -49.70
N THR A 182 15.89 31.09 -48.38
CA THR A 182 16.35 32.32 -47.71
C THR A 182 17.87 32.36 -47.57
N HIS A 183 18.54 31.21 -47.45
CA HIS A 183 19.95 31.16 -47.04
C HIS A 183 20.89 30.38 -47.97
N ALA A 184 20.42 29.73 -49.04
CA ALA A 184 21.29 28.98 -49.95
C ALA A 184 22.46 29.82 -50.49
N ASP A 185 22.22 31.10 -50.84
CA ASP A 185 23.24 32.01 -51.35
C ASP A 185 24.30 32.41 -50.31
N LEU A 186 23.99 32.25 -49.01
CA LEU A 186 24.91 32.52 -47.90
C LEU A 186 25.86 31.33 -47.63
N LEU A 187 25.56 30.14 -48.18
CA LEU A 187 26.33 28.90 -47.99
C LEU A 187 27.42 28.70 -49.06
N VAL A 188 27.94 29.79 -49.65
CA VAL A 188 29.00 29.78 -50.67
C VAL A 188 30.26 30.47 -50.14
N PRO A 189 31.47 29.89 -50.31
CA PRO A 189 32.72 30.51 -49.86
C PRO A 189 32.94 31.88 -50.51
N LYS A 190 33.42 32.87 -49.75
CA LYS A 190 33.79 34.18 -50.31
C LYS A 190 35.15 34.14 -51.01
N ASP A 191 35.32 34.95 -52.06
CA ASP A 191 36.52 34.98 -52.92
C ASP A 191 37.78 35.61 -52.28
N THR A 192 37.75 35.94 -51.00
CA THR A 192 38.89 36.48 -50.23
C THR A 192 39.73 35.37 -49.61
N PRO A 193 41.07 35.50 -49.47
CA PRO A 193 41.91 34.47 -48.85
C PRO A 193 41.45 34.10 -47.42
N GLY A 194 41.25 32.80 -47.14
CA GLY A 194 40.79 32.28 -45.85
C GLY A 194 39.54 31.39 -45.95
N ASP A 195 39.17 30.70 -44.86
CA ASP A 195 37.91 29.93 -44.78
C ASP A 195 36.73 30.84 -44.42
N THR A 196 35.54 30.56 -44.95
CA THR A 196 34.29 31.24 -44.55
C THR A 196 33.63 30.44 -43.42
N VAL A 197 33.41 31.09 -42.27
CA VAL A 197 32.79 30.47 -41.09
C VAL A 197 31.30 30.79 -41.06
N ILE A 198 30.47 29.77 -41.02
CA ILE A 198 29.01 29.86 -41.02
C ILE A 198 28.52 29.41 -39.65
N VAL A 199 27.80 30.29 -38.96
CA VAL A 199 27.19 30.04 -37.66
C VAL A 199 25.68 29.98 -37.86
N VAL A 200 25.11 28.79 -37.70
CA VAL A 200 23.66 28.58 -37.72
C VAL A 200 23.18 28.56 -36.28
N ASP A 201 22.58 29.67 -35.84
CA ASP A 201 22.01 29.81 -34.51
C ASP A 201 20.58 29.24 -34.50
N GLN A 202 20.14 28.65 -33.39
CA GLN A 202 18.81 28.01 -33.25
C GLN A 202 18.49 27.00 -34.37
N PHE A 203 19.38 26.05 -34.59
CA PHE A 203 19.23 25.02 -35.62
C PHE A 203 17.95 24.18 -35.49
N GLU A 204 17.37 24.11 -34.28
CA GLU A 204 16.06 23.47 -34.07
C GLU A 204 14.94 24.03 -34.96
N GLU A 205 15.03 25.26 -35.45
CA GLU A 205 14.02 25.86 -36.34
C GLU A 205 13.85 25.08 -37.65
N VAL A 206 14.89 24.39 -38.11
CA VAL A 206 14.80 23.49 -39.27
C VAL A 206 13.81 22.35 -39.00
N PHE A 207 13.62 21.94 -37.75
CA PHE A 207 12.67 20.88 -37.39
C PHE A 207 11.31 21.43 -36.95
N THR A 208 11.23 22.67 -36.47
CA THR A 208 10.00 23.24 -35.91
C THR A 208 9.26 24.18 -36.86
N LEU A 209 9.97 24.92 -37.72
CA LEU A 209 9.41 25.92 -38.65
C LEU A 209 9.40 25.43 -40.10
N CYS A 210 10.42 24.69 -40.55
CA CYS A 210 10.43 24.12 -41.90
C CYS A 210 9.48 22.92 -42.01
N HIS A 211 8.28 23.17 -42.52
CA HIS A 211 7.24 22.15 -42.70
C HIS A 211 7.48 21.22 -43.90
N ASP A 212 8.26 21.65 -44.90
CA ASP A 212 8.65 20.82 -46.03
C ASP A 212 9.83 19.91 -45.66
N ALA A 213 9.60 18.59 -45.71
CA ALA A 213 10.60 17.58 -45.40
C ALA A 213 11.70 17.48 -46.47
N THR A 214 11.40 17.83 -47.72
CA THR A 214 12.35 17.82 -48.83
C THR A 214 13.25 19.05 -48.76
N GLU A 215 12.69 20.24 -48.56
CA GLU A 215 13.46 21.48 -48.35
C GLU A 215 14.39 21.35 -47.13
N ARG A 216 13.89 20.74 -46.05
CA ARG A 216 14.70 20.43 -44.87
C ARG A 216 15.90 19.53 -45.17
N GLY A 217 15.69 18.47 -45.94
CA GLY A 217 16.76 17.55 -46.36
C GLY A 217 17.82 18.26 -47.19
N GLU A 218 17.38 19.06 -48.17
CA GLU A 218 18.27 19.83 -49.04
C GLU A 218 19.11 20.85 -48.26
N PHE A 219 18.53 21.55 -47.30
CA PHE A 219 19.26 22.50 -46.45
C PHE A 219 20.34 21.82 -45.61
N ILE A 220 20.05 20.65 -45.02
CA ILE A 220 21.03 19.88 -44.23
C ILE A 220 22.17 19.40 -45.14
N ASP A 221 21.86 18.92 -46.34
CA ASP A 221 22.86 18.48 -47.31
C ASP A 221 23.79 19.63 -47.75
N LEU A 222 23.25 20.85 -47.94
CA LEU A 222 24.04 22.05 -48.24
C LEU A 222 25.04 22.37 -47.12
N LEU A 223 24.63 22.31 -45.85
CA LEU A 223 25.54 22.53 -44.72
C LEU A 223 26.64 21.46 -44.62
N LEU A 224 26.33 20.22 -44.99
CA LEU A 224 27.30 19.11 -44.96
C LEU A 224 28.36 19.19 -46.07
N THR A 225 28.19 20.06 -47.08
CA THR A 225 29.23 20.32 -48.09
C THR A 225 30.53 20.84 -47.49
N ALA A 226 30.49 21.46 -46.30
CA ALA A 226 31.67 21.89 -45.54
C ALA A 226 32.61 20.73 -45.17
N ARG A 227 32.13 19.48 -45.16
CA ARG A 227 32.95 18.29 -44.84
C ARG A 227 33.90 17.89 -45.96
N ARG A 228 33.73 18.40 -47.18
CA ARG A 228 34.60 18.03 -48.29
C ARG A 228 36.02 18.59 -48.06
N PRO A 229 37.10 17.83 -48.34
CA PRO A 229 38.47 18.26 -48.04
C PRO A 229 38.89 19.57 -48.73
N ASP A 230 38.32 19.81 -49.91
CA ASP A 230 38.51 20.97 -50.78
C ASP A 230 37.56 22.15 -50.47
N SER A 231 36.59 21.96 -49.56
CA SER A 231 35.67 23.02 -49.15
C SER A 231 36.40 24.09 -48.35
N ARG A 232 36.11 25.36 -48.67
CA ARG A 232 36.56 26.54 -47.91
C ARG A 232 35.52 26.99 -46.88
N LEU A 233 34.50 26.17 -46.61
CA LEU A 233 33.48 26.44 -45.59
C LEU A 233 33.83 25.74 -44.27
N ARG A 234 33.52 26.42 -43.16
CA ARG A 234 33.41 25.83 -41.83
C ARG A 234 32.02 26.13 -41.28
N VAL A 235 31.29 25.12 -40.83
CA VAL A 235 29.91 25.25 -40.35
C VAL A 235 29.84 24.92 -38.86
N ILE A 236 29.18 25.79 -38.10
CA ILE A 236 28.92 25.63 -36.67
C ILE A 236 27.40 25.72 -36.47
N ILE A 237 26.79 24.66 -35.96
CA ILE A 237 25.35 24.65 -35.65
C ILE A 237 25.12 24.74 -34.14
N ALA A 238 24.23 25.62 -33.70
CA ALA A 238 23.78 25.70 -32.31
C ALA A 238 22.43 24.98 -32.17
N VAL A 239 22.38 23.89 -31.41
CA VAL A 239 21.17 23.05 -31.28
C VAL A 239 20.76 22.89 -29.82
N ARG A 240 19.46 22.93 -29.53
CA ARG A 240 18.97 22.56 -28.20
C ARG A 240 19.14 21.06 -27.94
N GLY A 241 19.49 20.69 -26.69
CA GLY A 241 19.76 19.30 -26.32
C GLY A 241 18.59 18.33 -26.55
N ASP A 242 17.35 18.80 -26.46
CA ASP A 242 16.12 18.05 -26.76
C ASP A 242 15.92 17.77 -28.27
N PHE A 243 16.57 18.54 -29.14
CA PHE A 243 16.55 18.34 -30.61
C PHE A 243 17.78 17.60 -31.14
N TYR A 244 18.74 17.26 -30.28
CA TYR A 244 19.94 16.50 -30.68
C TYR A 244 19.58 15.10 -31.24
N GLY A 245 18.54 14.46 -30.69
CA GLY A 245 18.02 13.18 -31.20
C GLY A 245 17.45 13.28 -32.61
N ARG A 246 16.84 14.43 -32.97
CA ARG A 246 16.32 14.69 -34.32
C ARG A 246 17.43 14.85 -35.34
N CYS A 247 18.59 15.36 -34.92
CA CYS A 247 19.78 15.42 -35.76
C CYS A 247 20.32 14.01 -36.07
N ALA A 248 20.20 13.06 -35.13
CA ALA A 248 20.63 11.68 -35.31
C ALA A 248 19.75 10.86 -36.27
N GLU A 249 18.54 11.33 -36.58
CA GLU A 249 17.65 10.72 -37.60
C GLU A 249 18.21 10.87 -39.03
N TYR A 250 19.15 11.81 -39.25
CA TYR A 250 19.79 12.05 -40.55
C TYR A 250 21.18 11.42 -40.57
N GLY A 251 21.36 10.35 -41.35
CA GLY A 251 22.57 9.51 -41.32
C GLY A 251 23.89 10.27 -41.56
N GLU A 252 23.94 11.13 -42.57
CA GLU A 252 25.15 11.91 -42.88
C GLU A 252 25.44 13.01 -41.86
N LEU A 253 24.40 13.57 -41.24
CA LEU A 253 24.54 14.52 -40.13
C LEU A 253 25.03 13.81 -38.87
N ALA A 254 24.48 12.65 -38.53
CA ALA A 254 24.95 11.82 -37.42
C ALA A 254 26.46 11.48 -37.53
N LEU A 255 26.94 11.16 -38.74
CA LEU A 255 28.36 10.91 -38.99
C LEU A 255 29.22 12.16 -38.79
N ALA A 256 28.70 13.34 -39.16
CA ALA A 256 29.40 14.61 -38.96
C ALA A 256 29.53 14.98 -37.47
N LEU A 257 28.54 14.62 -36.66
CA LEU A 257 28.45 15.00 -35.24
C LEU A 257 29.25 14.11 -34.29
N ARG A 258 29.70 12.93 -34.74
CA ARG A 258 30.32 11.90 -33.89
C ARG A 258 31.55 12.39 -33.14
N ASP A 259 32.43 13.14 -33.80
CA ASP A 259 33.73 13.60 -33.25
C ASP A 259 33.89 15.13 -33.34
N ALA A 260 32.77 15.86 -33.45
CA ALA A 260 32.74 17.32 -33.63
C ALA A 260 31.54 17.99 -32.92
N SER A 261 31.25 17.55 -31.69
CA SER A 261 30.21 18.17 -30.85
C SER A 261 30.79 18.71 -29.54
N LEU A 262 30.39 19.93 -29.18
CA LEU A 262 30.72 20.59 -27.92
C LEU A 262 29.45 20.74 -27.08
N LEU A 263 29.45 20.17 -25.88
CA LEU A 263 28.32 20.25 -24.96
C LEU A 263 28.45 21.47 -24.02
N VAL A 264 27.51 22.40 -24.11
CA VAL A 264 27.42 23.58 -23.24
C VAL A 264 26.60 23.23 -22.00
N GLY A 265 27.30 22.85 -20.93
CA GLY A 265 26.73 22.61 -19.61
C GLY A 265 26.37 23.89 -18.84
N PRO A 266 25.74 23.76 -17.66
CA PRO A 266 25.54 24.88 -16.74
C PRO A 266 26.88 25.52 -16.35
N MET A 267 26.88 26.82 -16.06
CA MET A 267 28.08 27.50 -15.54
C MET A 267 28.38 26.99 -14.12
N SER A 268 29.63 26.72 -13.84
CA SER A 268 30.11 26.44 -12.48
C SER A 268 29.92 27.67 -11.58
N PRO A 269 29.89 27.50 -10.24
CA PRO A 269 29.84 28.62 -9.30
C PRO A 269 30.99 29.63 -9.46
N ALA A 270 32.15 29.19 -9.99
CA ALA A 270 33.27 30.06 -10.31
C ALA A 270 32.97 30.91 -11.55
N GLU A 271 32.51 30.28 -12.64
CA GLU A 271 32.09 30.96 -13.88
C GLU A 271 30.93 31.94 -13.65
N LEU A 272 29.92 31.56 -12.87
CA LEU A 272 28.79 32.43 -12.48
C LEU A 272 29.29 33.65 -11.70
N ARG A 273 30.22 33.46 -10.76
CA ARG A 273 30.81 34.58 -10.00
C ARG A 273 31.51 35.57 -10.92
N GLU A 274 32.23 35.08 -11.93
CA GLU A 274 32.87 35.96 -12.91
C GLU A 274 31.86 36.72 -13.75
N ALA A 275 30.81 36.04 -14.25
CA ALA A 275 29.73 36.65 -15.02
C ALA A 275 28.94 37.72 -14.23
N ILE A 276 28.86 37.59 -12.90
CA ILE A 276 28.20 38.57 -12.03
C ILE A 276 29.16 39.73 -11.70
N VAL A 277 30.39 39.44 -11.24
CA VAL A 277 31.27 40.44 -10.63
C VAL A 277 32.09 41.21 -11.65
N LYS A 278 32.62 40.55 -12.69
CA LYS A 278 33.54 41.21 -13.66
C LYS A 278 32.88 42.34 -14.46
N PRO A 279 31.64 42.21 -15.00
CA PRO A 279 30.99 43.34 -15.67
C PRO A 279 30.77 44.56 -14.77
N ALA A 280 30.31 44.32 -13.53
CA ALA A 280 30.14 45.38 -12.55
C ALA A 280 31.46 46.05 -12.19
N ALA A 281 32.52 45.26 -11.94
CA ALA A 281 33.85 45.77 -11.64
C ALA A 281 34.44 46.59 -12.79
N ALA A 282 34.23 46.18 -14.05
CA ALA A 282 34.66 46.91 -15.25
C ALA A 282 33.98 48.28 -15.37
N SER A 283 32.75 48.42 -14.88
CA SER A 283 32.02 49.70 -14.77
C SER A 283 32.22 50.40 -13.42
N GLY A 284 33.17 49.93 -12.60
CA GLY A 284 33.52 50.50 -11.30
C GLY A 284 32.44 50.36 -10.21
N LEU A 285 31.56 49.38 -10.32
CA LEU A 285 30.52 49.04 -9.35
C LEU A 285 30.97 47.89 -8.45
N ILE A 286 30.44 47.84 -7.23
CA ILE A 286 30.71 46.79 -6.24
C ILE A 286 29.46 45.95 -6.06
N VAL A 287 29.57 44.63 -6.24
CA VAL A 287 28.49 43.67 -5.93
C VAL A 287 28.67 43.15 -4.51
N GLU A 288 27.64 43.26 -3.67
CA GLU A 288 27.68 42.70 -2.32
C GLU A 288 27.96 41.20 -2.35
N ARG A 289 28.81 40.74 -1.41
CA ARG A 289 29.21 39.33 -1.35
C ARG A 289 28.03 38.39 -1.06
N THR A 290 27.09 38.82 -0.23
CA THR A 290 25.87 38.06 0.10
C THR A 290 24.95 37.96 -1.11
N LEU A 291 24.78 39.05 -1.87
CA LEU A 291 24.05 39.07 -3.13
C LEU A 291 24.64 38.09 -4.16
N THR A 292 25.97 38.09 -4.35
CA THR A 292 26.63 37.18 -5.29
C THR A 292 26.41 35.71 -4.91
N ALA A 293 26.51 35.35 -3.63
CA ALA A 293 26.25 33.98 -3.17
C ALA A 293 24.80 33.57 -3.40
N ARG A 294 23.85 34.45 -3.06
CA ARG A 294 22.41 34.21 -3.22
C ARG A 294 22.01 34.01 -4.68
N ILE A 295 22.53 34.83 -5.60
CA ILE A 295 22.26 34.67 -7.03
C ILE A 295 22.86 33.36 -7.56
N ILE A 296 24.06 32.96 -7.12
CA ILE A 296 24.67 31.70 -7.55
C ILE A 296 23.81 30.51 -7.12
N ASP A 297 23.38 30.47 -5.85
CA ASP A 297 22.53 29.39 -5.31
C ASP A 297 21.17 29.32 -6.02
N GLU A 298 20.53 30.47 -6.27
CA GLU A 298 19.24 30.54 -6.96
C GLU A 298 19.36 30.15 -8.44
N VAL A 299 20.46 30.48 -9.13
CA VAL A 299 20.65 30.14 -10.56
C VAL A 299 21.01 28.66 -10.75
N GLU A 300 21.76 28.04 -9.83
CA GLU A 300 22.12 26.61 -9.91
C GLU A 300 20.89 25.69 -9.86
N ALA A 301 19.85 26.11 -9.13
CA ALA A 301 18.59 25.38 -8.99
C ALA A 301 17.62 25.56 -10.18
N GLU A 302 17.88 26.51 -11.09
CA GLU A 302 16.93 26.94 -12.11
C GLU A 302 17.37 26.57 -13.54
N PRO A 303 16.63 25.66 -14.22
CA PRO A 303 16.87 25.37 -15.64
C PRO A 303 16.69 26.65 -16.48
N GLY A 304 17.74 27.07 -17.19
CA GLY A 304 17.71 28.31 -17.97
C GLY A 304 17.82 29.58 -17.11
N GLY A 305 18.48 29.52 -15.95
CA GLY A 305 18.63 30.65 -15.03
C GLY A 305 19.53 31.81 -15.50
N LEU A 306 20.36 31.65 -16.54
CA LEU A 306 21.32 32.70 -16.97
C LEU A 306 20.64 33.98 -17.53
N PRO A 307 19.60 33.90 -18.38
CA PRO A 307 18.86 35.07 -18.84
C PRO A 307 18.09 35.77 -17.71
N LEU A 308 17.54 34.99 -16.76
CA LEU A 308 16.91 35.52 -15.55
C LEU A 308 17.91 36.27 -14.68
N MET A 309 19.13 35.72 -14.53
CA MET A 309 20.23 36.32 -13.79
C MET A 309 20.63 37.67 -14.39
N SER A 310 20.82 37.74 -15.71
CA SER A 310 21.17 38.99 -16.40
C SER A 310 20.08 40.07 -16.21
N HIS A 311 18.81 39.68 -16.24
CA HIS A 311 17.69 40.60 -16.01
C HIS A 311 17.58 41.09 -14.58
N VAL A 312 17.66 40.21 -13.58
CA VAL A 312 17.58 40.63 -12.18
C VAL A 312 18.78 41.51 -11.78
N LEU A 313 19.96 41.27 -12.34
CA LEU A 313 21.14 42.12 -12.14
C LEU A 313 20.96 43.53 -12.75
N LEU A 314 20.37 43.63 -13.95
CA LEU A 314 20.01 44.92 -14.55
C LEU A 314 18.98 45.68 -13.69
N GLU A 315 17.95 44.99 -13.20
CA GLU A 315 16.93 45.58 -12.34
C GLU A 315 17.47 45.96 -10.95
N THR A 316 18.45 45.21 -10.44
CA THR A 316 19.19 45.56 -9.21
C THR A 316 20.09 46.78 -9.44
N TRP A 317 20.70 46.91 -10.63
CA TRP A 317 21.48 48.09 -11.01
C TRP A 317 20.65 49.37 -11.10
N ARG A 318 19.42 49.27 -11.62
CA ARG A 318 18.47 50.40 -11.64
C ARG A 318 18.06 50.84 -10.23
N ARG A 319 18.14 49.94 -9.24
CA ARG A 319 17.77 50.18 -7.83
C ARG A 319 19.01 50.28 -6.92
N ARG A 320 20.19 50.51 -7.49
CA ARG A 320 21.46 50.56 -6.76
C ARG A 320 21.50 51.72 -5.77
N ARG A 321 22.32 51.56 -4.71
CA ARG A 321 22.64 52.65 -3.78
C ARG A 321 24.07 53.11 -4.03
N GLY A 322 24.24 54.25 -4.68
CA GLY A 322 25.56 54.76 -5.09
C GLY A 322 26.25 53.79 -6.05
N ARG A 323 27.48 53.35 -5.72
CA ARG A 323 28.27 52.41 -6.53
C ARG A 323 28.04 50.94 -6.16
N ALA A 324 27.09 50.62 -5.28
CA ALA A 324 26.88 49.27 -4.76
C ALA A 324 25.57 48.63 -5.26
N LEU A 325 25.68 47.41 -5.78
CA LEU A 325 24.58 46.48 -6.03
C LEU A 325 24.31 45.71 -4.74
N THR A 326 23.19 46.03 -4.10
CA THR A 326 22.85 45.57 -2.76
C THR A 326 21.78 44.48 -2.76
N GLU A 327 21.81 43.59 -1.77
CA GLU A 327 20.79 42.56 -1.57
C GLU A 327 19.38 43.17 -1.38
N ALA A 328 19.26 44.31 -0.71
CA ALA A 328 17.99 45.03 -0.60
C ALA A 328 17.44 45.51 -1.97
N GLY A 329 18.33 45.85 -2.91
CA GLY A 329 17.96 46.21 -4.28
C GLY A 329 17.49 44.99 -5.08
N TYR A 330 18.08 43.83 -4.82
CA TYR A 330 17.69 42.54 -5.42
C TYR A 330 16.31 42.08 -4.93
N GLU A 331 16.02 42.18 -3.64
CA GLU A 331 14.71 41.88 -3.08
C GLU A 331 13.64 42.87 -3.60
N ALA A 332 13.99 44.16 -3.68
CA ALA A 332 13.10 45.17 -4.25
C ALA A 332 12.82 44.92 -5.75
N ALA A 333 13.78 44.36 -6.50
CA ALA A 333 13.58 43.93 -7.87
C ALA A 333 12.65 42.71 -7.97
N GLY A 334 12.49 41.91 -6.91
CA GLY A 334 11.60 40.75 -6.87
C GLY A 334 12.30 39.39 -6.95
N GLY A 335 13.64 39.35 -6.81
CA GLY A 335 14.43 38.12 -6.91
C GLY A 335 14.44 37.50 -8.32
N LEU A 336 15.13 36.35 -8.49
CA LEU A 336 15.43 35.77 -9.80
C LEU A 336 14.19 35.49 -10.66
N ARG A 337 13.15 34.84 -10.10
CA ARG A 337 11.90 34.53 -10.81
C ARG A 337 10.90 35.70 -10.82
N GLY A 338 10.90 36.52 -9.77
CA GLY A 338 9.90 37.58 -9.61
C GLY A 338 10.21 38.88 -10.34
N ALA A 339 11.48 39.12 -10.73
CA ALA A 339 11.87 40.38 -11.37
C ALA A 339 11.22 40.64 -12.73
N ILE A 340 11.14 39.62 -13.59
CA ILE A 340 10.47 39.73 -14.90
C ILE A 340 8.97 39.90 -14.71
N ALA A 341 8.36 39.10 -13.83
CA ALA A 341 6.93 39.16 -13.54
C ALA A 341 6.53 40.54 -13.00
N LYS A 342 7.34 41.09 -12.09
CA LYS A 342 7.13 42.42 -11.51
C LYS A 342 7.28 43.52 -12.54
N THR A 343 8.31 43.45 -13.40
CA THR A 343 8.51 44.42 -14.49
C THR A 343 7.34 44.41 -15.47
N ALA A 344 6.83 43.22 -15.83
CA ALA A 344 5.69 43.07 -16.72
C ALA A 344 4.37 43.54 -16.09
N GLU A 345 4.13 43.22 -14.82
CA GLU A 345 2.92 43.63 -14.09
C GLU A 345 2.92 45.14 -13.80
N ASP A 346 4.06 45.72 -13.42
CA ASP A 346 4.21 47.17 -13.21
C ASP A 346 4.01 47.94 -14.52
N LEU A 347 4.45 47.41 -15.67
CA LEU A 347 4.15 48.03 -16.96
C LEU A 347 2.65 47.94 -17.27
N TYR A 348 2.08 46.74 -17.15
CA TYR A 348 0.68 46.49 -17.49
C TYR A 348 -0.29 47.36 -16.68
N THR A 349 -0.05 47.53 -15.39
CA THR A 349 -0.87 48.37 -14.49
C THR A 349 -0.78 49.87 -14.80
N ARG A 350 0.28 50.33 -15.49
CA ARG A 350 0.48 51.71 -15.94
C ARG A 350 -0.16 52.01 -17.31
N LEU A 351 -0.66 50.99 -18.03
CA LEU A 351 -1.32 51.18 -19.31
C LEU A 351 -2.78 51.62 -19.12
N THR A 352 -3.29 52.47 -20.02
CA THR A 352 -4.73 52.78 -20.06
C THR A 352 -5.53 51.51 -20.41
N PRO A 353 -6.85 51.44 -20.11
CA PRO A 353 -7.65 50.25 -20.43
C PRO A 353 -7.58 49.83 -21.92
N HIS A 354 -7.48 50.81 -22.84
CA HIS A 354 -7.33 50.54 -24.27
C HIS A 354 -5.92 50.01 -24.62
N GLN A 355 -4.86 50.60 -24.03
CA GLN A 355 -3.47 50.16 -24.21
C GLN A 355 -3.22 48.78 -23.58
N ALA A 356 -3.82 48.48 -22.43
CA ALA A 356 -3.74 47.18 -21.76
C ALA A 356 -4.38 46.06 -22.61
N ASN A 357 -5.49 46.36 -23.29
CA ASN A 357 -6.14 45.43 -24.23
C ASN A 357 -5.33 45.25 -25.53
N ALA A 358 -4.64 46.28 -26.02
CA ALA A 358 -3.71 46.15 -27.13
C ALA A 358 -2.48 45.30 -26.73
N ALA A 359 -1.91 45.53 -25.53
CA ALA A 359 -0.80 44.75 -25.00
C ALA A 359 -1.15 43.26 -24.86
N ARG A 360 -2.35 42.94 -24.33
CA ARG A 360 -2.85 41.55 -24.25
C ARG A 360 -2.91 40.90 -25.64
N ARG A 361 -3.45 41.59 -26.65
CA ARG A 361 -3.56 41.07 -28.02
C ARG A 361 -2.20 40.84 -28.69
N ILE A 362 -1.28 41.80 -28.56
CA ILE A 362 0.07 41.71 -29.10
C ILE A 362 0.81 40.52 -28.49
N LEU A 363 0.82 40.39 -27.16
CA LEU A 363 1.56 39.33 -26.47
C LEU A 363 1.01 37.93 -26.78
N LEU A 364 -0.31 37.78 -26.91
CA LEU A 364 -0.93 36.51 -27.27
C LEU A 364 -0.63 36.08 -28.72
N ARG A 365 -0.42 37.03 -29.65
CA ARG A 365 -0.04 36.73 -31.05
C ARG A 365 1.42 36.25 -31.20
N LEU A 366 2.28 36.54 -30.22
CA LEU A 366 3.69 36.14 -30.20
C LEU A 366 3.93 34.75 -29.57
N ILE A 367 2.87 33.98 -29.30
CA ILE A 367 2.93 32.70 -28.57
C ILE A 367 2.30 31.58 -29.41
N ILE A 368 2.96 30.42 -29.43
CA ILE A 368 2.44 29.17 -30.00
C ILE A 368 2.06 28.22 -28.84
N PRO A 369 0.75 27.95 -28.63
CA PRO A 369 0.30 27.02 -27.58
C PRO A 369 0.63 25.56 -27.94
N GLY A 370 1.45 24.90 -27.12
CA GLY A 370 1.86 23.51 -27.36
C GLY A 370 0.74 22.49 -27.15
N GLU A 371 0.63 21.43 -27.98
CA GLU A 371 -0.40 20.38 -27.81
C GLU A 371 -0.10 19.45 -26.62
N ARG A 372 1.17 19.21 -26.31
CA ARG A 372 1.71 18.50 -25.11
C ARG A 372 3.14 18.94 -24.73
N ALA A 373 3.62 20.06 -25.31
CA ALA A 373 4.95 20.63 -25.09
C ALA A 373 4.83 22.00 -24.41
N GLN A 374 5.94 22.55 -23.90
CA GLN A 374 5.96 23.92 -23.35
C GLN A 374 5.51 24.94 -24.41
N ASP A 375 4.77 25.96 -24.00
CA ASP A 375 4.34 27.05 -24.87
C ASP A 375 5.58 27.81 -25.36
N THR A 376 5.72 27.97 -26.68
CA THR A 376 6.93 28.54 -27.33
C THR A 376 6.64 29.93 -27.86
N ARG A 377 7.68 30.76 -27.99
CA ARG A 377 7.57 32.09 -28.60
C ARG A 377 7.63 32.01 -30.12
N ARG A 378 7.06 33.00 -30.80
CA ARG A 378 7.05 33.14 -32.25
C ARG A 378 7.28 34.60 -32.65
N PRO A 379 8.16 34.88 -33.62
CA PRO A 379 8.22 36.18 -34.29
C PRO A 379 6.97 36.42 -35.15
N ALA A 380 6.39 37.61 -35.05
CA ALA A 380 5.27 38.04 -35.90
C ALA A 380 5.65 39.30 -36.70
N ALA A 381 5.13 39.41 -37.91
CA ALA A 381 5.30 40.63 -38.72
C ALA A 381 4.58 41.80 -38.05
N ARG A 382 5.14 43.01 -38.16
CA ARG A 382 4.53 44.21 -37.55
C ARG A 382 3.11 44.47 -38.07
N SER A 383 2.85 44.14 -39.34
CA SER A 383 1.54 44.23 -39.99
C SER A 383 0.50 43.23 -39.43
N GLU A 384 0.95 42.08 -38.91
CA GLU A 384 0.08 41.07 -38.28
C GLU A 384 -0.44 41.54 -36.91
N LEU A 385 0.28 42.45 -36.24
CA LEU A 385 -0.02 42.90 -34.89
C LEU A 385 -0.97 44.10 -34.83
N ASP A 386 -1.28 44.71 -35.97
CA ASP A 386 -2.14 45.89 -36.06
C ASP A 386 -3.63 45.53 -35.90
N THR A 387 -4.02 45.27 -34.65
CA THR A 387 -5.35 44.82 -34.25
C THR A 387 -6.10 45.94 -33.53
N GLY A 388 -6.49 46.98 -34.27
CA GLY A 388 -7.31 48.07 -33.73
C GLY A 388 -6.88 49.43 -34.23
N ARG A 389 -6.55 50.35 -33.31
CA ARG A 389 -6.05 51.68 -33.63
C ARG A 389 -4.52 51.62 -33.80
N PRO A 390 -3.97 51.97 -34.97
CA PRO A 390 -2.53 51.88 -35.24
C PRO A 390 -1.67 52.66 -34.23
N ASP A 391 -2.15 53.81 -33.76
CA ASP A 391 -1.46 54.68 -32.82
C ASP A 391 -1.24 54.02 -31.44
N ASP A 392 -2.22 53.25 -30.95
CA ASP A 392 -2.12 52.54 -29.67
C ASP A 392 -1.21 51.30 -29.79
N THR A 393 -1.27 50.59 -30.92
CA THR A 393 -0.39 49.44 -31.19
C THR A 393 1.07 49.85 -31.21
N ALA A 394 1.41 50.94 -31.91
CA ALA A 394 2.77 51.46 -32.01
C ALA A 394 3.32 51.90 -30.64
N LEU A 395 2.51 52.64 -29.87
CA LEU A 395 2.90 53.13 -28.53
C LEU A 395 3.09 51.97 -27.53
N VAL A 396 2.25 50.94 -27.60
CA VAL A 396 2.38 49.75 -26.73
C VAL A 396 3.61 48.93 -27.10
N LEU A 397 3.90 48.73 -28.39
CA LEU A 397 5.13 48.08 -28.84
C LEU A 397 6.38 48.84 -28.40
N GLU A 398 6.39 50.17 -28.53
CA GLU A 398 7.50 51.01 -28.06
C GLU A 398 7.72 50.89 -26.54
N ARG A 399 6.64 50.86 -25.75
CA ARG A 399 6.71 50.68 -24.29
C ARG A 399 7.18 49.27 -23.91
N LEU A 400 6.67 48.22 -24.57
CA LEU A 400 7.10 46.83 -24.34
C LEU A 400 8.58 46.64 -24.70
N ALA A 401 9.06 47.31 -25.75
CA ALA A 401 10.46 47.33 -26.15
C ALA A 401 11.34 48.10 -25.15
N ARG A 402 10.89 49.26 -24.67
CA ARG A 402 11.61 50.08 -23.67
C ARG A 402 11.84 49.33 -22.34
N PHE A 403 10.88 48.51 -21.91
CA PHE A 403 10.99 47.63 -20.74
C PHE A 403 11.61 46.26 -21.06
N ARG A 404 12.10 46.04 -22.29
CA ARG A 404 12.79 44.82 -22.77
C ARG A 404 11.96 43.55 -22.64
N LEU A 405 10.65 43.63 -22.83
CA LEU A 405 9.74 42.47 -22.86
C LEU A 405 9.53 41.94 -24.27
N VAL A 406 9.74 42.79 -25.28
CA VAL A 406 9.63 42.51 -26.70
C VAL A 406 10.87 43.08 -27.40
N ILE A 407 11.32 42.42 -28.46
CA ILE A 407 12.38 42.87 -29.37
C ILE A 407 11.70 43.36 -30.65
N LEU A 408 12.07 44.55 -31.09
CA LEU A 408 11.62 45.14 -32.35
C LEU A 408 12.77 45.07 -33.35
N ASP A 409 12.52 44.45 -34.49
CA ASP A 409 13.35 44.48 -35.69
C ASP A 409 12.63 45.30 -36.79
N ASP A 410 13.29 45.54 -37.93
CA ASP A 410 12.77 46.45 -38.98
C ASP A 410 11.37 46.06 -39.49
N ASP A 411 11.03 44.75 -39.53
CA ASP A 411 9.71 44.26 -39.93
C ASP A 411 9.10 43.19 -38.99
N THR A 412 9.84 42.76 -37.97
CA THR A 412 9.40 41.66 -37.08
C THR A 412 9.42 42.07 -35.61
N VAL A 413 8.49 41.48 -34.86
CA VAL A 413 8.31 41.67 -33.43
C VAL A 413 8.40 40.30 -32.77
N ASP A 414 9.23 40.16 -31.74
CA ASP A 414 9.45 38.90 -31.04
C ASP A 414 9.45 39.09 -29.51
N LEU A 415 9.10 38.06 -28.76
CA LEU A 415 9.22 38.07 -27.30
C LEU A 415 10.70 38.06 -26.91
N ALA A 416 11.09 38.94 -25.99
CA ALA A 416 12.48 39.04 -25.56
C ALA A 416 13.01 37.72 -24.96
N HIS A 417 12.15 36.94 -24.29
CA HIS A 417 12.49 35.60 -23.83
C HIS A 417 11.26 34.73 -23.53
N GLU A 418 11.36 33.41 -23.76
CA GLU A 418 10.35 32.41 -23.35
C GLU A 418 10.07 32.38 -21.84
N ALA A 419 11.02 32.86 -21.01
CA ALA A 419 10.83 32.89 -19.56
C ALA A 419 9.70 33.85 -19.15
N LEU A 420 9.33 34.81 -19.99
CA LEU A 420 8.18 35.67 -19.76
C LEU A 420 6.86 34.86 -19.75
N ILE A 421 6.78 33.83 -20.59
CA ILE A 421 5.61 32.96 -20.73
C ILE A 421 5.36 32.20 -19.43
N THR A 422 6.41 31.73 -18.75
CA THR A 422 6.30 30.94 -17.53
C THR A 422 6.35 31.77 -16.25
N ALA A 423 7.08 32.88 -16.23
CA ALA A 423 7.30 33.68 -15.03
C ALA A 423 6.17 34.68 -14.76
N TRP A 424 5.38 35.11 -15.75
CA TRP A 424 4.33 36.11 -15.56
C TRP A 424 2.93 35.47 -15.44
N PRO A 425 2.33 35.40 -14.23
CA PRO A 425 1.10 34.64 -13.99
C PRO A 425 -0.11 35.13 -14.81
N ARG A 426 -0.16 36.43 -15.13
CA ARG A 426 -1.25 37.03 -15.92
C ARG A 426 -1.20 36.57 -17.38
N LEU A 427 -0.01 36.49 -17.97
CA LEU A 427 0.17 35.98 -19.33
C LEU A 427 -0.15 34.48 -19.41
N VAL A 428 0.26 33.70 -18.41
CA VAL A 428 -0.14 32.28 -18.27
C VAL A 428 -1.65 32.15 -18.23
N ALA A 429 -2.33 32.96 -17.40
CA ALA A 429 -3.79 32.94 -17.31
C ALA A 429 -4.47 33.28 -18.64
N TRP A 430 -3.97 34.26 -19.39
CA TRP A 430 -4.52 34.59 -20.71
C TRP A 430 -4.37 33.46 -21.72
N ILE A 431 -3.24 32.75 -21.69
CA ILE A 431 -2.99 31.60 -22.57
C ILE A 431 -3.97 30.47 -22.22
N GLU A 432 -4.15 30.16 -20.93
CA GLU A 432 -5.09 29.14 -20.46
C GLU A 432 -6.55 29.46 -20.77
N GLU A 433 -6.93 30.74 -20.75
CA GLU A 433 -8.30 31.21 -20.94
C GLU A 433 -8.85 30.89 -22.34
N ASP A 434 -8.02 30.91 -23.40
CA ASP A 434 -8.46 30.61 -24.78
C ASP A 434 -7.38 29.88 -25.62
N ARG A 435 -6.78 28.81 -25.08
CA ARG A 435 -5.78 27.98 -25.81
C ARG A 435 -6.27 27.54 -27.20
N GLU A 436 -7.54 27.13 -27.30
CA GLU A 436 -8.15 26.67 -28.55
C GLU A 436 -8.45 27.82 -29.52
N GLY A 437 -8.82 29.00 -29.01
CA GLY A 437 -9.02 30.20 -29.83
C GLY A 437 -7.72 30.71 -30.44
N LEU A 438 -6.60 30.69 -29.72
CA LEU A 438 -5.28 31.06 -30.25
C LEU A 438 -4.86 30.16 -31.41
N ARG A 439 -5.13 28.84 -31.31
CA ARG A 439 -4.87 27.87 -32.39
C ARG A 439 -5.76 28.10 -33.61
N LEU A 440 -7.04 28.39 -33.38
CA LEU A 440 -7.99 28.66 -34.45
C LEU A 440 -7.65 29.96 -35.18
N GLN A 441 -7.32 31.02 -34.43
CA GLN A 441 -6.85 32.28 -34.96
C GLN A 441 -5.62 32.07 -35.84
N ARG A 442 -4.65 31.28 -35.38
CA ARG A 442 -3.45 30.94 -36.17
C ARG A 442 -3.77 30.29 -37.52
N ARG A 443 -4.62 29.26 -37.51
CA ARG A 443 -5.06 28.60 -38.76
C ARG A 443 -5.82 29.53 -39.70
N LEU A 444 -6.47 30.56 -39.15
CA LEU A 444 -7.21 31.55 -39.92
C LEU A 444 -6.27 32.58 -40.55
N THR A 445 -5.21 33.01 -39.84
CA THR A 445 -4.11 33.83 -40.40
C THR A 445 -3.41 33.12 -41.57
N GLU A 446 -3.05 31.85 -41.39
CA GLU A 446 -2.42 31.03 -42.45
C GLU A 446 -3.35 30.85 -43.66
N ALA A 447 -4.62 30.55 -43.44
CA ALA A 447 -5.59 30.39 -44.52
C ALA A 447 -5.89 31.70 -45.27
N ALA A 448 -5.92 32.84 -44.56
CA ALA A 448 -6.06 34.15 -45.19
C ALA A 448 -4.84 34.49 -46.05
N GLY A 449 -3.63 34.18 -45.59
CA GLY A 449 -2.39 34.34 -46.38
C GLY A 449 -2.42 33.52 -47.67
N VAL A 450 -2.71 32.21 -47.57
CA VAL A 450 -2.82 31.32 -48.74
C VAL A 450 -3.91 31.78 -49.72
N TRP A 451 -5.04 32.29 -49.21
CA TRP A 451 -6.11 32.82 -50.06
C TRP A 451 -5.70 34.10 -50.80
N GLU A 452 -4.93 34.99 -50.16
CA GLU A 452 -4.39 36.19 -50.80
C GLU A 452 -3.32 35.82 -51.86
N GLU A 453 -2.47 34.83 -51.59
CA GLU A 453 -1.47 34.30 -52.54
C GLU A 453 -2.09 33.63 -53.77
N LEU A 454 -3.26 33.00 -53.60
CA LEU A 454 -4.01 32.34 -54.68
C LEU A 454 -5.00 33.27 -55.41
N ASP A 455 -4.75 34.59 -55.38
CA ASP A 455 -5.59 35.64 -55.99
C ASP A 455 -7.08 35.52 -55.62
N ARG A 456 -7.34 35.18 -54.36
CA ARG A 456 -8.67 35.07 -53.74
C ARG A 456 -9.58 33.96 -54.31
N ASP A 457 -9.02 32.83 -54.73
CA ASP A 457 -9.79 31.67 -55.20
C ASP A 457 -10.87 31.20 -54.19
N ALA A 458 -12.10 31.02 -54.68
CA ALA A 458 -13.24 30.49 -53.93
C ALA A 458 -13.05 29.03 -53.48
N GLY A 459 -12.11 28.29 -54.08
CA GLY A 459 -11.68 26.95 -53.68
C GLY A 459 -10.94 26.91 -52.34
N ALA A 460 -10.24 27.99 -51.98
CA ALA A 460 -9.45 28.09 -50.76
C ALA A 460 -10.25 28.59 -49.53
N LEU A 461 -11.49 29.08 -49.75
CA LEU A 461 -12.37 29.57 -48.68
C LEU A 461 -12.83 28.44 -47.75
N TYR A 462 -13.01 28.76 -46.47
CA TYR A 462 -13.50 27.79 -45.49
C TYR A 462 -14.94 27.37 -45.80
N ARG A 463 -15.22 26.06 -45.70
CA ARG A 463 -16.56 25.46 -45.87
C ARG A 463 -16.92 24.55 -44.70
N GLY A 464 -18.22 24.31 -44.51
CA GLY A 464 -18.74 23.35 -43.53
C GLY A 464 -18.26 23.64 -42.09
N VAL A 465 -17.69 22.63 -41.43
CA VAL A 465 -17.30 22.69 -40.00
C VAL A 465 -16.19 23.72 -39.75
N ARG A 466 -15.22 23.89 -40.67
CA ARG A 466 -14.12 24.86 -40.51
C ARG A 466 -14.63 26.30 -40.49
N LEU A 467 -15.59 26.63 -41.36
CA LEU A 467 -16.23 27.95 -41.40
C LEU A 467 -17.13 28.20 -40.19
N ALA A 468 -17.90 27.19 -39.76
CA ALA A 468 -18.78 27.31 -38.60
C ALA A 468 -17.98 27.56 -37.31
N VAL A 469 -16.90 26.82 -37.09
CA VAL A 469 -16.01 26.99 -35.93
C VAL A 469 -15.34 28.38 -35.95
N ALA A 470 -14.89 28.86 -37.13
CA ALA A 470 -14.32 30.20 -37.27
C ALA A 470 -15.36 31.32 -37.03
N CYS A 471 -16.60 31.18 -37.50
CA CYS A 471 -17.69 32.13 -37.26
C CYS A 471 -18.13 32.18 -35.79
N ASP A 472 -18.28 31.02 -35.15
CA ASP A 472 -18.71 30.93 -33.75
C ASP A 472 -17.65 31.52 -32.80
N TRP A 473 -16.36 31.34 -33.12
CA TRP A 473 -15.29 31.99 -32.38
C TRP A 473 -15.25 33.51 -32.62
N ALA A 474 -15.44 33.98 -33.86
CA ALA A 474 -15.50 35.40 -34.17
C ALA A 474 -16.75 36.12 -33.63
N ALA A 475 -17.85 35.39 -33.38
CA ALA A 475 -19.08 35.92 -32.81
C ALA A 475 -19.02 36.13 -31.28
N ARG A 476 -17.99 35.61 -30.59
CA ARG A 476 -17.77 35.87 -29.16
C ARG A 476 -17.34 37.33 -28.95
N GLU A 477 -17.83 37.92 -27.87
CA GLU A 477 -17.60 39.33 -27.54
C GLU A 477 -16.09 39.66 -27.49
N GLY A 478 -15.63 40.63 -28.29
CA GLY A 478 -14.23 41.05 -28.37
C GLY A 478 -13.32 40.26 -29.34
N ASN A 479 -13.75 39.11 -29.87
CA ASN A 479 -12.91 38.28 -30.76
C ASN A 479 -12.91 38.75 -32.23
N ARG A 480 -14.00 39.36 -32.70
CA ARG A 480 -14.01 39.95 -34.06
C ARG A 480 -13.06 41.15 -34.18
N ASP A 481 -12.91 41.90 -33.09
CA ASP A 481 -12.05 43.08 -33.01
C ASP A 481 -10.57 42.71 -32.82
N SER A 482 -10.24 41.44 -32.56
CA SER A 482 -8.87 40.93 -32.49
C SER A 482 -8.33 40.43 -33.83
N LEU A 483 -9.15 40.43 -34.88
CA LEU A 483 -8.78 40.04 -36.24
C LEU A 483 -8.19 41.19 -37.05
N ASN A 484 -7.11 40.92 -37.77
CA ASN A 484 -6.53 41.89 -38.70
C ASN A 484 -7.39 42.03 -39.97
N ALA A 485 -7.05 42.97 -40.84
CA ALA A 485 -7.81 43.23 -42.07
C ALA A 485 -7.92 42.02 -43.02
N PRO A 486 -6.83 41.30 -43.37
CA PRO A 486 -6.92 40.14 -44.27
C PRO A 486 -7.69 38.96 -43.67
N GLU A 487 -7.54 38.70 -42.37
CA GLU A 487 -8.31 37.67 -41.65
C GLU A 487 -9.83 37.93 -41.68
N ARG A 488 -10.24 39.20 -41.53
CA ARG A 488 -11.66 39.60 -41.63
C ARG A 488 -12.20 39.43 -43.05
N ALA A 489 -11.43 39.83 -44.07
CA ALA A 489 -11.82 39.70 -45.47
C ALA A 489 -12.02 38.22 -45.89
N PHE A 490 -11.12 37.33 -45.45
CA PHE A 490 -11.21 35.89 -45.70
C PHE A 490 -12.46 35.25 -45.04
N LEU A 491 -12.75 35.62 -43.80
CA LEU A 491 -13.90 35.09 -43.06
C LEU A 491 -15.23 35.57 -43.67
N ASP A 492 -15.33 36.84 -44.06
CA ASP A 492 -16.54 37.41 -44.66
C ASP A 492 -16.80 36.81 -46.07
N ALA A 493 -15.75 36.60 -46.89
CA ALA A 493 -15.86 35.91 -48.18
C ALA A 493 -16.34 34.46 -48.03
N SER A 494 -15.85 33.74 -47.02
CA SER A 494 -16.28 32.36 -46.72
C SER A 494 -17.75 32.29 -46.26
N VAL A 495 -18.22 33.27 -45.48
CA VAL A 495 -19.63 33.37 -45.04
C VAL A 495 -20.57 33.63 -46.23
N GLY A 496 -20.18 34.49 -47.17
CA GLY A 496 -20.95 34.78 -48.38
C GLY A 496 -21.19 33.55 -49.27
N LEU A 497 -20.19 32.65 -49.38
CA LEU A 497 -20.32 31.40 -50.13
C LEU A 497 -21.32 30.42 -49.47
N ARG A 498 -21.36 30.36 -48.12
CA ARG A 498 -22.29 29.50 -47.35
C ARG A 498 -23.75 29.91 -47.54
N GLU A 499 -24.04 31.20 -47.69
CA GLU A 499 -25.40 31.70 -47.91
C GLU A 499 -25.92 31.31 -49.30
N GLN A 500 -25.05 31.25 -50.31
CA GLN A 500 -25.38 30.76 -51.65
C GLN A 500 -25.67 29.25 -51.67
N GLU A 501 -24.95 28.43 -50.90
CA GLU A 501 -25.19 26.97 -50.77
C GLU A 501 -26.48 26.63 -49.98
N ARG A 502 -26.90 27.50 -49.05
CA ARG A 502 -28.11 27.33 -48.22
C ARG A 502 -29.43 27.44 -49.00
N ALA A 503 -29.46 28.22 -50.08
CA ALA A 503 -30.63 28.32 -50.96
C ALA A 503 -30.98 26.98 -51.66
N VAL A 504 -30.00 26.10 -51.87
CA VAL A 504 -30.19 24.77 -52.48
C VAL A 504 -30.63 23.71 -51.46
N THR A 505 -30.32 23.89 -50.17
CA THR A 505 -30.58 22.90 -49.10
C THR A 505 -31.96 23.00 -48.46
N ALA A 506 -32.76 24.03 -48.74
CA ALA A 506 -34.15 24.14 -48.25
C ALA A 506 -35.08 23.01 -48.77
N ARG A 507 -34.74 22.36 -49.89
CA ARG A 507 -35.40 21.13 -50.37
C ARG A 507 -35.07 19.89 -49.51
N ARG A 508 -34.06 19.96 -48.63
CA ARG A 508 -33.49 18.87 -47.83
C ARG A 508 -33.93 18.93 -46.35
N ASN A 509 -35.08 19.55 -46.06
CA ASN A 509 -35.68 19.63 -44.72
C ASN A 509 -36.15 18.28 -44.12
N ARG A 510 -35.84 17.15 -44.76
CA ARG A 510 -35.93 15.80 -44.17
C ARG A 510 -34.72 15.44 -43.27
N GLN A 511 -33.62 16.19 -43.32
CA GLN A 511 -32.39 15.89 -42.54
C GLN A 511 -32.26 16.64 -41.20
N LEU A 512 -33.28 17.40 -40.77
CA LEU A 512 -33.30 18.06 -39.45
C LEU A 512 -33.29 17.09 -38.24
N ARG A 513 -33.34 15.78 -38.46
CA ARG A 513 -33.12 14.75 -37.42
C ARG A 513 -31.66 14.55 -37.02
N TYR A 514 -30.67 15.02 -37.80
CA TYR A 514 -29.25 14.80 -37.50
C TYR A 514 -28.62 15.90 -36.61
N LEU A 515 -29.21 17.11 -36.57
CA LEU A 515 -28.71 18.22 -35.73
C LEU A 515 -29.09 18.07 -34.25
N ALA A 516 -30.21 17.44 -33.93
CA ALA A 516 -30.55 17.08 -32.55
C ALA A 516 -29.63 15.97 -31.99
N ALA A 517 -29.03 15.14 -32.85
CA ALA A 517 -28.11 14.08 -32.45
C ALA A 517 -26.70 14.59 -32.08
N GLY A 518 -26.22 15.67 -32.72
CA GLY A 518 -24.88 16.24 -32.46
C GLY A 518 -24.75 16.95 -31.10
N LEU A 519 -25.78 17.71 -30.70
CA LEU A 519 -25.81 18.38 -29.39
C LEU A 519 -25.98 17.40 -28.23
N ALA A 520 -26.71 16.31 -28.43
CA ALA A 520 -26.77 15.21 -27.46
C ALA A 520 -25.42 14.47 -27.35
N MET A 521 -24.68 14.31 -28.45
CA MET A 521 -23.38 13.62 -28.47
C MET A 521 -22.31 14.39 -27.70
N MET A 522 -22.25 15.71 -27.83
CA MET A 522 -21.23 16.53 -27.15
C MET A 522 -21.44 16.58 -25.63
N LEU A 523 -22.71 16.65 -25.19
CA LEU A 523 -23.05 16.52 -23.77
C LEU A 523 -22.63 15.14 -23.24
N LEU A 524 -22.86 14.07 -24.00
CA LEU A 524 -22.44 12.70 -23.67
C LEU A 524 -20.92 12.53 -23.55
N VAL A 525 -20.11 13.25 -24.33
CA VAL A 525 -18.64 13.18 -24.22
C VAL A 525 -18.14 13.84 -22.93
N VAL A 526 -18.71 14.97 -22.53
CA VAL A 526 -18.31 15.68 -21.30
C VAL A 526 -18.76 14.94 -20.05
N THR A 527 -20.00 14.42 -20.03
CA THR A 527 -20.39 13.47 -18.97
C THR A 527 -19.53 12.21 -19.04
N GLY A 528 -19.18 11.73 -20.24
CA GLY A 528 -18.27 10.60 -20.42
C GLY A 528 -16.92 10.79 -19.75
N ILE A 529 -16.26 11.94 -19.96
CA ILE A 529 -14.95 12.24 -19.34
C ILE A 529 -15.05 12.39 -17.83
N SER A 530 -16.09 13.06 -17.33
CA SER A 530 -16.33 13.22 -15.89
C SER A 530 -16.63 11.88 -15.20
N VAL A 531 -17.45 11.04 -15.85
CA VAL A 531 -17.72 9.67 -15.42
C VAL A 531 -16.45 8.85 -15.44
N VAL A 532 -15.60 8.95 -16.48
CA VAL A 532 -14.32 8.23 -16.54
C VAL A 532 -13.35 8.69 -15.45
N ALA A 533 -13.25 9.98 -15.13
CA ALA A 533 -12.39 10.45 -14.04
C ALA A 533 -12.88 9.99 -12.66
N VAL A 534 -14.19 10.04 -12.42
CA VAL A 534 -14.80 9.50 -11.19
C VAL A 534 -14.61 7.98 -11.13
N GLN A 535 -14.75 7.29 -12.26
CA GLN A 535 -14.57 5.85 -12.36
C GLN A 535 -13.11 5.46 -12.15
N GLN A 536 -12.14 6.17 -12.73
CA GLN A 536 -10.71 5.97 -12.46
C GLN A 536 -10.37 6.20 -10.99
N ARG A 537 -10.95 7.22 -10.34
CA ARG A 537 -10.78 7.43 -8.89
C ARG A 537 -11.42 6.31 -8.07
N GLN A 538 -12.62 5.86 -8.44
CA GLN A 538 -13.30 4.74 -7.79
C GLN A 538 -12.53 3.43 -7.97
N ASP A 539 -11.99 3.17 -9.17
CA ASP A 539 -11.17 2.02 -9.52
C ASP A 539 -9.85 2.05 -8.73
N ALA A 540 -9.21 3.21 -8.61
CA ALA A 540 -8.00 3.37 -7.80
C ALA A 540 -8.26 3.14 -6.30
N VAL A 541 -9.37 3.67 -5.76
CA VAL A 541 -9.76 3.44 -4.36
C VAL A 541 -10.11 1.97 -4.14
N GLN A 542 -10.80 1.33 -5.07
CA GLN A 542 -11.16 -0.08 -4.99
C GLN A 542 -9.92 -0.98 -5.11
N ALA A 543 -9.01 -0.68 -6.01
CA ALA A 543 -7.73 -1.37 -6.15
C ALA A 543 -6.88 -1.25 -4.88
N HIS A 544 -6.82 -0.06 -4.28
CA HIS A 544 -6.13 0.15 -3.00
C HIS A 544 -6.77 -0.66 -1.86
N ARG A 545 -8.11 -0.66 -1.74
CA ARG A 545 -8.83 -1.48 -0.73
C ARG A 545 -8.57 -2.98 -0.93
N VAL A 546 -8.59 -3.46 -2.17
CA VAL A 546 -8.28 -4.86 -2.49
C VAL A 546 -6.83 -5.20 -2.12
N ALA A 547 -5.87 -4.32 -2.41
CA ALA A 547 -4.47 -4.53 -2.04
C ALA A 547 -4.27 -4.60 -0.52
N VAL A 548 -4.86 -3.66 0.23
CA VAL A 548 -4.81 -3.64 1.70
C VAL A 548 -5.47 -4.90 2.28
N SER A 549 -6.63 -5.29 1.77
CA SER A 549 -7.33 -6.51 2.22
C SER A 549 -6.47 -7.77 2.04
N ARG A 550 -5.82 -7.93 0.88
CA ARG A 550 -4.90 -9.05 0.62
C ARG A 550 -3.70 -9.05 1.56
N GLN A 551 -3.11 -7.89 1.81
CA GLN A 551 -1.99 -7.76 2.73
C GLN A 551 -2.39 -8.17 4.16
N LEU A 552 -3.54 -7.69 4.66
CA LEU A 552 -4.04 -8.05 5.99
C LEU A 552 -4.36 -9.53 6.11
N ALA A 553 -4.92 -10.14 5.05
CA ALA A 553 -5.18 -11.57 5.01
C ALA A 553 -3.88 -12.40 5.13
N ALA A 554 -2.82 -12.00 4.42
CA ALA A 554 -1.51 -12.65 4.50
C ALA A 554 -0.87 -12.49 5.88
N GLN A 555 -0.94 -11.28 6.47
CA GLN A 555 -0.45 -11.03 7.82
C GLN A 555 -1.22 -11.83 8.88
N ALA A 556 -2.55 -11.94 8.74
CA ALA A 556 -3.38 -12.76 9.62
C ALA A 556 -2.94 -14.23 9.60
N LEU A 557 -2.75 -14.82 8.42
CA LEU A 557 -2.28 -16.20 8.29
C LEU A 557 -0.87 -16.39 8.85
N GLY A 558 0.04 -15.44 8.66
CA GLY A 558 1.39 -15.49 9.24
C GLY A 558 1.43 -15.40 10.77
N LEU A 559 0.40 -14.82 11.39
CA LEU A 559 0.26 -14.68 12.84
C LEU A 559 -0.61 -15.77 13.49
N ALA A 560 -1.17 -16.69 12.70
CA ALA A 560 -2.13 -17.69 13.17
C ALA A 560 -1.60 -18.52 14.35
N GLU A 561 -0.36 -19.00 14.27
CA GLU A 561 0.23 -19.87 15.30
C GLU A 561 0.81 -19.10 16.49
N SER A 562 1.39 -17.91 16.25
CA SER A 562 2.09 -17.15 17.28
C SER A 562 1.18 -16.20 18.05
N ARG A 563 0.21 -15.57 17.38
CA ARG A 563 -0.72 -14.58 17.95
C ARG A 563 -2.14 -14.77 17.39
N PRO A 564 -2.79 -15.92 17.63
CA PRO A 564 -4.09 -16.28 17.06
C PRO A 564 -5.17 -15.22 17.31
N GLY A 565 -5.22 -14.63 18.50
CA GLY A 565 -6.19 -13.57 18.80
C GLY A 565 -6.05 -12.33 17.90
N THR A 566 -4.82 -11.96 17.54
CA THR A 566 -4.57 -10.84 16.61
C THR A 566 -4.86 -11.25 15.18
N ALA A 567 -4.46 -12.45 14.78
CA ALA A 567 -4.75 -13.04 13.46
C ALA A 567 -6.26 -13.10 13.17
N MET A 568 -7.06 -13.52 14.15
CA MET A 568 -8.52 -13.53 14.06
C MET A 568 -9.07 -12.13 13.75
N LEU A 569 -8.63 -11.12 14.48
CA LEU A 569 -9.09 -9.74 14.28
C LEU A 569 -8.61 -9.13 12.95
N LEU A 570 -7.38 -9.43 12.53
CA LEU A 570 -6.86 -9.00 11.23
C LEU A 570 -7.60 -9.65 10.07
N SER A 571 -7.99 -10.93 10.18
CA SER A 571 -8.78 -11.60 9.15
C SER A 571 -10.20 -11.01 9.01
N VAL A 572 -10.81 -10.60 10.13
CA VAL A 572 -12.08 -9.86 10.14
C VAL A 572 -11.92 -8.50 9.46
N GLU A 573 -10.88 -7.73 9.80
CA GLU A 573 -10.63 -6.43 9.14
C GLU A 573 -10.31 -6.57 7.66
N ALA A 574 -9.51 -7.56 7.26
CA ALA A 574 -9.22 -7.87 5.86
C ALA A 574 -10.52 -8.04 5.07
N TYR A 575 -11.43 -8.90 5.56
CA TYR A 575 -12.70 -9.18 4.91
C TYR A 575 -13.63 -7.96 4.84
N ARG A 576 -13.60 -7.10 5.87
CA ARG A 576 -14.39 -5.85 5.90
C ARG A 576 -13.84 -4.75 4.99
N VAL A 577 -12.52 -4.65 4.81
CA VAL A 577 -11.90 -3.68 3.91
C VAL A 577 -12.30 -3.98 2.47
N ALA A 578 -12.15 -5.25 2.06
CA ALA A 578 -12.69 -5.77 0.82
C ALA A 578 -12.82 -7.31 0.92
N PRO A 579 -13.95 -7.92 0.52
CA PRO A 579 -14.15 -9.36 0.60
C PRO A 579 -13.45 -10.10 -0.56
N THR A 580 -12.12 -10.11 -0.56
CA THR A 580 -11.32 -10.83 -1.55
C THR A 580 -11.26 -12.34 -1.23
N PRO A 581 -10.90 -13.21 -2.20
CA PRO A 581 -10.73 -14.63 -1.95
C PRO A 581 -9.70 -14.94 -0.86
N GLU A 582 -8.63 -14.14 -0.78
CA GLU A 582 -7.59 -14.29 0.24
C GLU A 582 -8.12 -13.91 1.62
N ALA A 583 -8.85 -12.79 1.75
CA ALA A 583 -9.45 -12.37 3.01
C ALA A 583 -10.54 -13.34 3.48
N ARG A 584 -11.36 -13.86 2.56
CA ARG A 584 -12.31 -14.94 2.87
C ARG A 584 -11.55 -16.19 3.35
N GLY A 585 -10.49 -16.61 2.65
CA GLY A 585 -9.65 -17.74 3.03
C GLY A 585 -9.06 -17.61 4.43
N ALA A 586 -8.48 -16.44 4.75
CA ALA A 586 -7.95 -16.16 6.08
C ALA A 586 -9.04 -16.21 7.17
N LEU A 587 -10.20 -15.60 6.92
CA LEU A 587 -11.32 -15.61 7.85
C LEU A 587 -11.82 -17.02 8.15
N LEU A 588 -12.07 -17.83 7.10
CA LEU A 588 -12.54 -19.20 7.25
C LEU A 588 -11.47 -20.10 7.88
N THR A 589 -10.20 -19.87 7.57
CA THR A 589 -9.07 -20.55 8.22
C THR A 589 -9.06 -20.32 9.74
N MET A 590 -9.32 -19.09 10.16
CA MET A 590 -9.40 -18.73 11.58
C MET A 590 -10.56 -19.40 12.31
N SER A 591 -11.59 -19.92 11.61
CA SER A 591 -12.65 -20.69 12.25
C SER A 591 -12.16 -22.03 12.83
N ALA A 592 -11.04 -22.58 12.34
CA ALA A 592 -10.47 -23.81 12.90
C ALA A 592 -9.79 -23.57 14.26
N HIS A 593 -9.50 -22.31 14.61
CA HIS A 593 -8.81 -21.91 15.85
C HIS A 593 -9.79 -21.58 16.98
N GLU A 594 -11.02 -22.12 16.95
CA GLU A 594 -12.07 -21.89 17.96
C GLU A 594 -11.68 -22.23 19.39
N TYR A 595 -10.65 -23.05 19.58
CA TYR A 595 -10.10 -23.38 20.89
C TYR A 595 -9.45 -22.17 21.57
N TYR A 596 -9.03 -21.12 20.84
CA TYR A 596 -8.53 -19.88 21.43
C TYR A 596 -9.69 -18.96 21.85
N ARG A 597 -9.79 -18.62 23.14
CA ARG A 597 -10.87 -17.76 23.67
C ARG A 597 -10.39 -16.34 23.95
N ALA A 598 -9.46 -16.15 24.88
CA ALA A 598 -9.13 -14.80 25.32
C ALA A 598 -7.71 -14.70 25.84
N GLU A 599 -7.19 -13.48 25.81
CA GLU A 599 -5.95 -13.10 26.47
C GLU A 599 -6.28 -12.13 27.60
N LEU A 600 -5.84 -12.46 28.81
CA LEU A 600 -5.92 -11.59 29.98
C LEU A 600 -4.57 -10.90 30.16
N ALA A 601 -4.49 -9.66 29.68
CA ALA A 601 -3.34 -8.81 29.87
C ALA A 601 -3.47 -8.01 31.17
N GLY A 602 -2.41 -7.95 31.96
CA GLY A 602 -2.39 -7.11 33.15
C GLY A 602 -1.09 -7.14 33.93
N HIS A 603 -0.47 -8.32 34.07
CA HIS A 603 0.84 -8.45 34.69
C HIS A 603 1.92 -7.77 33.86
N THR A 604 2.94 -7.23 34.54
CA THR A 604 4.05 -6.51 33.88
C THR A 604 5.31 -7.37 33.71
N ASP A 605 5.28 -8.60 34.22
CA ASP A 605 6.39 -9.56 34.22
C ASP A 605 5.81 -10.99 34.23
N ALA A 606 6.67 -12.00 34.10
CA ALA A 606 6.32 -13.41 33.94
C ALA A 606 5.29 -13.91 34.97
N VAL A 607 4.24 -14.57 34.49
CA VAL A 607 3.23 -15.23 35.33
C VAL A 607 3.74 -16.62 35.69
N SER A 608 3.83 -16.90 36.97
CA SER A 608 4.47 -18.13 37.49
C SER A 608 3.49 -19.25 37.71
N GLU A 609 2.30 -18.93 38.23
CA GLU A 609 1.25 -19.92 38.43
C GLU A 609 -0.15 -19.33 38.23
N VAL A 610 -1.06 -20.17 37.72
CA VAL A 610 -2.49 -19.91 37.62
C VAL A 610 -3.29 -20.97 38.35
N ALA A 611 -4.38 -20.58 39.01
CA ALA A 611 -5.29 -21.51 39.68
C ALA A 611 -6.74 -21.06 39.54
N PHE A 612 -7.67 -22.01 39.38
CA PHE A 612 -9.10 -21.75 39.40
C PHE A 612 -9.69 -22.07 40.77
N SER A 613 -10.61 -21.22 41.22
CA SER A 613 -11.49 -21.52 42.34
C SER A 613 -12.64 -22.43 41.88
N PRO A 614 -13.28 -23.17 42.81
CA PRO A 614 -14.49 -23.95 42.51
C PRO A 614 -15.61 -23.14 41.86
N ASP A 615 -15.68 -21.84 42.17
CA ASP A 615 -16.70 -20.91 41.66
C ASP A 615 -16.33 -20.30 40.28
N GLY A 616 -15.14 -20.61 39.75
CA GLY A 616 -14.66 -20.14 38.45
C GLY A 616 -13.90 -18.81 38.48
N VAL A 617 -13.45 -18.35 39.66
CA VAL A 617 -12.51 -17.23 39.78
C VAL A 617 -11.10 -17.71 39.47
N LEU A 618 -10.39 -17.02 38.60
CA LEU A 618 -9.00 -17.32 38.26
C LEU A 618 -8.06 -16.44 39.08
N ALA A 619 -7.10 -17.05 39.77
CA ALA A 619 -5.99 -16.36 40.42
C ALA A 619 -4.72 -16.52 39.61
N THR A 620 -3.94 -15.45 39.50
CA THR A 620 -2.67 -15.42 38.78
C THR A 620 -1.62 -14.73 39.64
N VAL A 621 -0.43 -15.33 39.74
CA VAL A 621 0.71 -14.74 40.46
C VAL A 621 1.89 -14.55 39.53
N SER A 622 2.66 -13.48 39.76
CA SER A 622 3.70 -13.06 38.84
C SER A 622 4.96 -12.59 39.57
N ARG A 623 6.06 -12.53 38.81
CA ARG A 623 7.31 -11.86 39.17
C ARG A 623 7.12 -10.37 39.46
N ASP A 624 6.04 -9.76 38.98
CA ASP A 624 5.65 -8.37 39.30
C ASP A 624 5.20 -8.14 40.76
N GLN A 625 5.32 -9.17 41.61
CA GLN A 625 5.00 -9.16 43.05
C GLN A 625 3.50 -8.99 43.33
N THR A 626 2.64 -9.20 42.34
CA THR A 626 1.20 -9.09 42.48
C THR A 626 0.49 -10.43 42.34
N LEU A 627 -0.56 -10.57 43.14
CA LEU A 627 -1.60 -11.57 42.94
C LEU A 627 -2.80 -10.86 42.28
N ARG A 628 -3.31 -11.40 41.17
CA ARG A 628 -4.51 -10.87 40.52
C ARG A 628 -5.62 -11.90 40.51
N LEU A 629 -6.83 -11.42 40.75
CA LEU A 629 -8.06 -12.22 40.67
C LEU A 629 -8.84 -11.78 39.43
N TRP A 630 -9.37 -12.75 38.70
CA TRP A 630 -10.07 -12.55 37.44
C TRP A 630 -11.38 -13.32 37.44
N ASP A 631 -12.39 -12.74 36.80
CA ASP A 631 -13.56 -13.47 36.33
C ASP A 631 -13.21 -14.00 34.94
N ALA A 632 -12.89 -15.29 34.83
CA ALA A 632 -12.45 -15.89 33.57
C ALA A 632 -13.58 -15.93 32.52
N GLN A 633 -14.83 -16.07 32.95
CA GLN A 633 -15.99 -16.12 32.06
C GLN A 633 -16.31 -14.74 31.48
N ARG A 634 -16.31 -13.71 32.33
CA ARG A 634 -16.54 -12.30 31.91
C ARG A 634 -15.27 -11.59 31.43
N ARG A 635 -14.11 -12.24 31.58
CA ARG A 635 -12.78 -11.76 31.15
C ARG A 635 -12.42 -10.42 31.76
N ARG A 636 -12.70 -10.27 33.06
CA ARG A 636 -12.51 -9.01 33.78
C ARG A 636 -11.66 -9.23 35.02
N GLN A 637 -10.70 -8.35 35.24
CA GLN A 637 -9.96 -8.30 36.49
C GLN A 637 -10.90 -7.91 37.64
N LEU A 638 -10.90 -8.69 38.72
CA LEU A 638 -11.69 -8.45 39.93
C LEU A 638 -10.91 -7.65 40.97
N ALA A 639 -9.64 -7.99 41.19
CA ALA A 639 -8.78 -7.36 42.21
C ALA A 639 -7.29 -7.56 41.91
N THR A 640 -6.47 -6.68 42.46
CA THR A 640 -5.00 -6.86 42.58
C THR A 640 -4.65 -6.80 44.06
N LEU A 641 -3.99 -7.84 44.56
CA LEU A 641 -3.58 -8.00 45.95
C LEU A 641 -2.05 -7.96 46.03
N ARG A 642 -1.53 -7.32 47.08
CA ARG A 642 -0.09 -7.18 47.34
C ARG A 642 0.20 -7.58 48.79
N GLY A 643 1.18 -8.45 49.00
CA GLY A 643 1.53 -8.94 50.34
C GLY A 643 2.84 -9.73 50.45
N HIS A 644 3.48 -10.02 49.31
CA HIS A 644 4.87 -10.48 49.22
C HIS A 644 5.74 -9.33 48.73
N ALA A 645 7.02 -9.34 49.10
CA ALA A 645 8.00 -8.31 48.71
C ALA A 645 8.90 -8.75 47.54
N THR A 646 8.72 -9.99 47.07
CA THR A 646 9.56 -10.63 46.06
C THR A 646 8.69 -11.38 45.05
N TRP A 647 9.33 -12.08 44.11
CA TRP A 647 8.67 -12.93 43.14
C TRP A 647 7.75 -13.97 43.82
N LEU A 648 6.45 -13.97 43.47
CA LEU A 648 5.50 -15.03 43.82
C LEU A 648 5.62 -16.19 42.81
N ARG A 649 5.80 -17.40 43.33
CA ARG A 649 5.96 -18.61 42.51
C ARG A 649 4.67 -19.39 42.36
N THR A 650 3.87 -19.47 43.42
CA THR A 650 2.76 -20.40 43.51
C THR A 650 1.49 -19.78 44.09
N VAL A 651 0.34 -20.30 43.65
CA VAL A 651 -1.00 -19.93 44.11
C VAL A 651 -1.96 -21.12 44.05
N LYS A 652 -2.69 -21.39 45.13
CA LYS A 652 -3.78 -22.39 45.15
C LYS A 652 -4.97 -21.93 45.96
N PHE A 653 -6.17 -22.29 45.51
CA PHE A 653 -7.40 -22.11 46.27
C PHE A 653 -7.62 -23.28 47.24
N SER A 654 -8.28 -22.98 48.36
CA SER A 654 -8.89 -24.03 49.17
C SER A 654 -10.04 -24.70 48.40
N PRO A 655 -10.38 -25.97 48.73
CA PRO A 655 -11.47 -26.70 48.07
C PRO A 655 -12.85 -26.03 48.15
N ASP A 656 -13.07 -25.14 49.13
CA ASP A 656 -14.29 -24.35 49.31
C ASP A 656 -14.22 -22.96 48.64
N GLY A 657 -13.08 -22.60 48.03
CA GLY A 657 -12.84 -21.33 47.36
C GLY A 657 -12.72 -20.10 48.28
N ARG A 658 -12.84 -20.26 49.60
CA ARG A 658 -12.86 -19.13 50.55
C ARG A 658 -11.46 -18.60 50.85
N LEU A 659 -10.47 -19.49 50.89
CA LEU A 659 -9.08 -19.18 51.14
C LEU A 659 -8.25 -19.35 49.86
N LEU A 660 -7.18 -18.59 49.81
CA LEU A 660 -6.15 -18.71 48.77
C LEU A 660 -4.79 -18.64 49.46
N ALA A 661 -3.89 -19.56 49.13
CA ALA A 661 -2.52 -19.56 49.61
C ALA A 661 -1.58 -19.13 48.48
N THR A 662 -0.59 -18.30 48.81
CA THR A 662 0.49 -17.90 47.90
C THR A 662 1.85 -18.13 48.54
N GLY A 663 2.84 -18.47 47.72
CA GLY A 663 4.23 -18.67 48.14
C GLY A 663 5.21 -18.03 47.15
N GLY A 664 6.41 -17.69 47.62
CA GLY A 664 7.41 -17.06 46.76
C GLY A 664 8.83 -17.07 47.33
N ASP A 665 9.68 -16.23 46.73
CA ASP A 665 11.10 -16.09 47.07
C ASP A 665 11.36 -15.52 48.47
N ASP A 666 10.34 -14.92 49.10
CA ASP A 666 10.39 -14.39 50.47
C ASP A 666 10.26 -15.47 51.55
N LYS A 667 10.22 -16.76 51.14
CA LYS A 667 10.21 -17.95 52.00
C LYS A 667 8.93 -18.14 52.81
N ASN A 668 7.94 -17.27 52.58
CA ASN A 668 6.72 -17.24 53.36
C ASN A 668 5.57 -17.84 52.57
N VAL A 669 4.64 -18.47 53.29
CA VAL A 669 3.31 -18.81 52.75
C VAL A 669 2.31 -17.79 53.28
N VAL A 670 1.57 -17.12 52.41
CA VAL A 670 0.57 -16.12 52.80
C VAL A 670 -0.83 -16.63 52.49
N LEU A 671 -1.72 -16.53 53.46
CA LEU A 671 -3.14 -16.87 53.31
C LEU A 671 -3.96 -15.61 53.07
N TRP A 672 -4.90 -15.70 52.14
CA TRP A 672 -5.80 -14.65 51.71
C TRP A 672 -7.25 -15.09 51.85
N ASP A 673 -8.11 -14.17 52.24
CA ASP A 673 -9.56 -14.31 52.19
C ASP A 673 -10.03 -13.81 50.82
N VAL A 674 -10.62 -14.69 50.03
CA VAL A 674 -10.99 -14.42 48.63
C VAL A 674 -12.20 -13.47 48.55
N PRO A 675 -13.33 -13.72 49.26
CA PRO A 675 -14.46 -12.78 49.30
C PRO A 675 -14.09 -11.39 49.84
N ALA A 676 -13.36 -11.33 50.95
CA ALA A 676 -12.97 -10.08 51.60
C ALA A 676 -11.74 -9.41 50.96
N ARG A 677 -11.05 -10.11 50.05
CA ARG A 677 -9.89 -9.61 49.28
C ARG A 677 -8.78 -9.05 50.16
N ARG A 678 -8.49 -9.73 51.28
CA ARG A 678 -7.52 -9.28 52.28
C ARG A 678 -6.63 -10.40 52.77
N LYS A 679 -5.44 -10.03 53.23
CA LYS A 679 -4.49 -10.95 53.87
C LYS A 679 -5.03 -11.43 55.21
N VAL A 680 -4.96 -12.74 55.47
CA VAL A 680 -5.42 -13.41 56.70
C VAL A 680 -4.25 -13.71 57.63
N ALA A 681 -3.19 -14.33 57.10
CA ALA A 681 -2.04 -14.78 57.88
C ALA A 681 -0.78 -14.92 57.02
N THR A 682 0.39 -14.91 57.67
CA THR A 682 1.67 -15.31 57.07
C THR A 682 2.24 -16.46 57.89
N LEU A 683 2.55 -17.56 57.23
CA LEU A 683 3.17 -18.75 57.79
C LEU A 683 4.66 -18.71 57.45
N THR A 684 5.50 -18.79 58.48
CA THR A 684 6.96 -18.70 58.38
C THR A 684 7.59 -19.99 58.90
N GLY A 685 8.55 -20.56 58.18
CA GLY A 685 9.29 -21.75 58.62
C GLY A 685 10.27 -22.31 57.62
N HIS A 686 10.01 -22.16 56.31
CA HIS A 686 10.96 -22.53 55.26
C HIS A 686 12.22 -21.66 55.31
N THR A 687 13.36 -22.27 54.97
CA THR A 687 14.67 -21.57 54.98
C THR A 687 15.07 -21.03 53.61
N GLN A 688 14.43 -21.52 52.56
CA GLN A 688 14.60 -21.11 51.15
C GLN A 688 13.24 -20.79 50.52
N LYS A 689 13.24 -20.54 49.21
CA LYS A 689 12.07 -20.14 48.41
C LYS A 689 10.98 -21.22 48.50
N VAL A 690 9.72 -20.81 48.52
CA VAL A 690 8.59 -21.73 48.40
C VAL A 690 8.27 -21.91 46.91
N GLU A 691 8.47 -23.11 46.38
CA GLU A 691 8.31 -23.40 44.94
C GLU A 691 6.85 -23.72 44.59
N ASP A 692 6.16 -24.53 45.38
CA ASP A 692 4.77 -24.93 45.14
C ASP A 692 4.00 -25.14 46.45
N ILE A 693 2.67 -25.09 46.37
CA ILE A 693 1.74 -25.28 47.48
C ILE A 693 0.60 -26.21 47.02
N ALA A 694 0.05 -27.00 47.94
CA ALA A 694 -1.19 -27.75 47.72
C ALA A 694 -2.09 -27.72 48.95
N PHE A 695 -3.40 -27.56 48.74
CA PHE A 695 -4.39 -27.78 49.80
C PHE A 695 -4.80 -29.25 49.84
N ALA A 696 -4.94 -29.79 51.05
CA ALA A 696 -5.62 -31.06 51.24
C ALA A 696 -7.11 -30.90 50.87
N PRO A 697 -7.78 -31.95 50.36
CA PRO A 697 -9.21 -31.92 50.00
C PRO A 697 -10.15 -31.49 51.13
N ASN A 698 -9.72 -31.61 52.39
CA ASN A 698 -10.48 -31.18 53.56
C ASN A 698 -10.35 -29.67 53.88
N GLY A 699 -9.48 -28.93 53.18
CA GLY A 699 -9.22 -27.50 53.39
C GLY A 699 -8.50 -27.12 54.71
N ARG A 700 -8.25 -28.10 55.59
CA ARG A 700 -7.65 -27.88 56.92
C ARG A 700 -6.12 -27.97 56.93
N THR A 701 -5.54 -28.58 55.91
CA THR A 701 -4.09 -28.77 55.79
C THR A 701 -3.58 -28.20 54.48
N ILE A 702 -2.42 -27.52 54.53
CA ILE A 702 -1.66 -27.08 53.36
C ILE A 702 -0.32 -27.80 53.37
N ALA A 703 0.15 -28.25 52.22
CA ALA A 703 1.54 -28.65 52.01
C ALA A 703 2.27 -27.56 51.22
N SER A 704 3.49 -27.23 51.60
CA SER A 704 4.38 -26.34 50.83
C SER A 704 5.70 -27.03 50.53
N ALA A 705 6.12 -26.99 49.27
CA ALA A 705 7.41 -27.48 48.79
C ALA A 705 8.40 -26.31 48.67
N SER A 706 9.66 -26.56 49.01
CA SER A 706 10.70 -25.54 49.01
C SER A 706 12.02 -26.01 48.42
N SER A 707 12.81 -25.04 47.93
CA SER A 707 14.21 -25.26 47.54
C SER A 707 15.12 -25.60 48.74
N ASP A 708 14.61 -25.68 49.97
CA ASP A 708 15.34 -26.24 51.12
C ASP A 708 15.36 -27.78 51.16
N GLY A 709 14.69 -28.44 50.21
CA GLY A 709 14.63 -29.89 50.11
C GLY A 709 13.55 -30.54 50.99
N THR A 710 12.69 -29.73 51.61
CA THR A 710 11.61 -30.21 52.49
C THR A 710 10.22 -29.87 51.97
N VAL A 711 9.24 -30.68 52.37
CA VAL A 711 7.81 -30.36 52.24
C VAL A 711 7.25 -30.14 53.63
N MET A 712 6.66 -28.97 53.91
CA MET A 712 6.07 -28.68 55.22
C MET A 712 4.55 -28.77 55.16
N LEU A 713 3.94 -29.45 56.15
CA LEU A 713 2.49 -29.48 56.37
C LEU A 713 2.09 -28.42 57.38
N TRP A 714 1.06 -27.64 57.08
CA TRP A 714 0.54 -26.54 57.88
C TRP A 714 -0.93 -26.75 58.22
N ASP A 715 -1.34 -26.30 59.40
CA ASP A 715 -2.74 -26.22 59.80
C ASP A 715 -3.32 -24.86 59.41
N THR A 716 -4.42 -24.83 58.64
CA THR A 716 -5.01 -23.58 58.13
C THR A 716 -5.79 -22.80 59.19
N GLU A 717 -6.39 -23.50 60.16
CA GLU A 717 -7.15 -22.87 61.25
C GLU A 717 -6.19 -22.33 62.31
N ARG A 718 -5.22 -23.15 62.73
CA ARG A 718 -4.23 -22.81 63.76
C ARG A 718 -3.08 -21.95 63.24
N ARG A 719 -2.89 -21.89 61.92
CA ARG A 719 -1.87 -21.09 61.23
C ARG A 719 -0.45 -21.42 61.71
N SER A 720 -0.19 -22.71 61.91
CA SER A 720 1.08 -23.22 62.45
C SER A 720 1.57 -24.42 61.65
N MET A 721 2.90 -24.62 61.62
CA MET A 721 3.51 -25.81 61.05
C MET A 721 3.14 -27.05 61.87
N ARG A 722 2.76 -28.15 61.20
CA ARG A 722 2.47 -29.45 61.79
C ARG A 722 3.69 -30.37 61.72
N LEU A 723 4.18 -30.66 60.51
CA LEU A 723 5.18 -31.70 60.24
C LEU A 723 6.07 -31.29 59.05
N PRO A 724 7.41 -31.32 59.19
CA PRO A 724 8.34 -31.27 58.05
C PRO A 724 8.58 -32.68 57.50
N LEU A 725 8.50 -32.84 56.17
CA LEU A 725 8.80 -34.07 55.44
C LEU A 725 10.11 -33.90 54.69
N SER A 726 11.08 -34.75 54.98
CA SER A 726 12.41 -34.76 54.36
C SER A 726 12.61 -36.06 53.57
N GLY A 727 13.50 -36.04 52.58
CA GLY A 727 13.83 -37.24 51.81
C GLY A 727 14.26 -37.02 50.36
N HIS A 728 14.13 -35.80 49.85
CA HIS A 728 14.71 -35.36 48.58
C HIS A 728 16.16 -34.90 48.78
N THR A 729 17.01 -35.13 47.77
CA THR A 729 18.42 -34.70 47.79
C THR A 729 18.65 -33.35 47.11
N GLY A 730 17.64 -32.84 46.42
CA GLY A 730 17.62 -31.53 45.77
C GLY A 730 16.41 -30.67 46.17
N PHE A 731 16.11 -29.65 45.38
CA PHE A 731 14.96 -28.78 45.58
C PHE A 731 13.67 -29.56 45.39
N VAL A 732 12.64 -29.30 46.20
CA VAL A 732 11.30 -29.83 45.93
C VAL A 732 10.55 -28.78 45.12
N ASN A 733 10.27 -29.08 43.85
CA ASN A 733 9.69 -28.13 42.90
C ASN A 733 8.16 -28.13 42.93
N ALA A 734 7.54 -29.29 43.20
CA ALA A 734 6.09 -29.43 43.14
C ALA A 734 5.55 -30.36 44.23
N VAL A 735 4.30 -30.13 44.65
CA VAL A 735 3.61 -30.91 45.67
C VAL A 735 2.13 -31.07 45.33
N ALA A 736 1.57 -32.25 45.58
CA ALA A 736 0.15 -32.51 45.35
C ALA A 736 -0.42 -33.50 46.35
N PHE A 737 -1.67 -33.29 46.77
CA PHE A 737 -2.44 -34.27 47.52
C PHE A 737 -3.25 -35.17 46.57
N SER A 738 -3.41 -36.43 46.94
CA SER A 738 -4.42 -37.30 46.32
C SER A 738 -5.84 -36.77 46.61
N PRO A 739 -6.83 -37.03 45.74
CA PRO A 739 -8.20 -36.56 45.93
C PRO A 739 -8.88 -37.06 47.22
N ASP A 740 -8.42 -38.17 47.79
CA ASP A 740 -8.87 -38.69 49.09
C ASP A 740 -8.13 -38.09 50.30
N GLY A 741 -7.10 -37.28 50.05
CA GLY A 741 -6.27 -36.61 51.05
C GLY A 741 -5.34 -37.52 51.84
N ARG A 742 -5.21 -38.80 51.48
CA ARG A 742 -4.38 -39.77 52.22
C ARG A 742 -2.92 -39.78 51.79
N THR A 743 -2.67 -39.57 50.50
CA THR A 743 -1.33 -39.60 49.92
C THR A 743 -0.89 -38.18 49.55
N LEU A 744 0.34 -37.83 49.91
CA LEU A 744 1.03 -36.64 49.46
C LEU A 744 2.15 -37.04 48.51
N ALA A 745 2.22 -36.41 47.35
CA ALA A 745 3.32 -36.55 46.41
C ALA A 745 4.16 -35.27 46.40
N GLY A 746 5.47 -35.42 46.28
CA GLY A 746 6.43 -34.32 46.17
C GLY A 746 7.46 -34.67 45.11
N ALA A 747 7.78 -33.72 44.25
CA ALA A 747 8.66 -33.91 43.11
C ALA A 747 9.91 -33.04 43.22
N GLY A 748 11.07 -33.64 42.97
CA GLY A 748 12.36 -33.01 43.22
C GLY A 748 13.17 -32.68 41.96
N SER A 749 14.12 -31.77 42.12
CA SER A 749 15.19 -31.51 41.15
C SER A 749 16.17 -32.68 41.01
N ASP A 750 16.07 -33.66 41.92
CA ASP A 750 16.79 -34.94 41.90
C ASP A 750 16.23 -35.95 40.88
N GLY A 751 15.16 -35.60 40.17
CA GLY A 751 14.50 -36.45 39.17
C GLY A 751 13.60 -37.53 39.77
N THR A 752 13.32 -37.46 41.07
CA THR A 752 12.50 -38.43 41.79
C THR A 752 11.20 -37.83 42.29
N ILE A 753 10.21 -38.69 42.55
CA ILE A 753 8.94 -38.30 43.18
C ILE A 753 8.77 -39.12 44.46
N GLY A 754 8.71 -38.45 45.60
CA GLY A 754 8.40 -39.09 46.88
C GLY A 754 6.88 -39.17 47.10
N LEU A 755 6.41 -40.30 47.65
CA LEU A 755 5.04 -40.47 48.14
C LEU A 755 5.06 -40.64 49.67
N TRP A 756 4.20 -39.92 50.38
CA TRP A 756 4.04 -39.99 51.84
C TRP A 756 2.58 -40.16 52.23
N ASP A 757 2.35 -40.76 53.39
CA ASP A 757 1.07 -40.72 54.08
C ASP A 757 0.87 -39.34 54.71
N ALA A 758 -0.21 -38.64 54.36
CA ALA A 758 -0.47 -37.27 54.75
C ALA A 758 -0.79 -37.09 56.24
N ALA A 759 -1.24 -38.15 56.93
CA ALA A 759 -1.63 -38.09 58.33
C ALA A 759 -0.42 -38.32 59.26
N THR A 760 0.44 -39.26 58.89
CA THR A 760 1.58 -39.72 59.70
C THR A 760 2.92 -39.13 59.25
N GLY A 761 3.03 -38.70 57.98
CA GLY A 761 4.29 -38.30 57.36
C GLY A 761 5.20 -39.46 56.96
N ALA A 762 4.73 -40.72 57.05
CA ALA A 762 5.52 -41.88 56.68
C ALA A 762 5.72 -41.96 55.15
N ARG A 763 6.94 -42.24 54.68
CA ARG A 763 7.24 -42.40 53.25
C ARG A 763 6.67 -43.74 52.75
N LEU A 764 5.80 -43.68 51.76
CA LEU A 764 5.16 -44.83 51.12
C LEU A 764 6.02 -45.43 50.00
N ALA A 765 6.55 -44.57 49.12
CA ALA A 765 7.36 -45.00 47.97
C ALA A 765 8.22 -43.87 47.40
N THR A 766 9.12 -44.24 46.48
CA THR A 766 9.87 -43.30 45.63
C THR A 766 9.76 -43.75 44.19
N LEU A 767 9.20 -42.90 43.34
CA LEU A 767 9.08 -43.17 41.91
C LEU A 767 10.34 -42.63 41.21
N THR A 768 10.98 -43.48 40.42
CA THR A 768 12.18 -43.16 39.66
C THR A 768 11.95 -43.48 38.18
N GLY A 769 12.43 -42.61 37.28
CA GLY A 769 12.32 -42.83 35.84
C GLY A 769 12.50 -41.58 34.98
N HIS A 770 12.35 -40.38 35.54
CA HIS A 770 12.81 -39.15 34.91
C HIS A 770 14.33 -39.04 34.98
N THR A 771 14.95 -38.41 33.97
CA THR A 771 16.41 -38.24 33.89
C THR A 771 16.88 -36.85 34.31
N GLN A 772 15.94 -35.91 34.48
CA GLN A 772 16.17 -34.53 34.90
C GLN A 772 15.12 -34.10 35.94
N SER A 773 15.22 -32.85 36.39
CA SER A 773 14.31 -32.22 37.36
C SER A 773 12.84 -32.41 36.99
N VAL A 774 12.05 -32.87 37.96
CA VAL A 774 10.60 -32.94 37.84
C VAL A 774 10.02 -31.64 38.36
N ASP A 775 9.36 -30.89 37.49
CA ASP A 775 8.96 -29.50 37.76
C ASP A 775 7.48 -29.37 38.15
N ALA A 776 6.63 -30.33 37.77
CA ALA A 776 5.21 -30.34 38.16
C ALA A 776 4.64 -31.76 38.30
N ILE A 777 3.65 -31.89 39.17
CA ILE A 777 2.90 -33.14 39.38
C ILE A 777 1.40 -32.86 39.56
N ALA A 778 0.57 -33.81 39.13
CA ALA A 778 -0.87 -33.74 39.32
C ALA A 778 -1.48 -35.14 39.46
N PHE A 779 -2.32 -35.35 40.47
CA PHE A 779 -3.13 -36.58 40.56
C PHE A 779 -4.31 -36.52 39.60
N SER A 780 -4.70 -37.68 39.07
CA SER A 780 -5.98 -37.83 38.40
C SER A 780 -7.13 -37.62 39.40
N PRO A 781 -8.31 -37.14 38.96
CA PRO A 781 -9.46 -36.91 39.85
C PRO A 781 -9.94 -38.17 40.61
N ASP A 782 -9.64 -39.37 40.09
CA ASP A 782 -9.93 -40.65 40.75
C ASP A 782 -8.81 -41.14 41.70
N GLY A 783 -7.68 -40.44 41.77
CA GLY A 783 -6.53 -40.74 42.60
C GLY A 783 -5.69 -41.95 42.17
N ARG A 784 -6.03 -42.62 41.07
CA ARG A 784 -5.36 -43.86 40.64
C ARG A 784 -4.07 -43.62 39.86
N THR A 785 -3.98 -42.47 39.18
CA THR A 785 -2.84 -42.10 38.35
C THR A 785 -2.21 -40.81 38.86
N LEU A 786 -0.88 -40.75 38.85
CA LEU A 786 -0.13 -39.52 39.09
C LEU A 786 0.57 -39.15 37.78
N ALA A 787 0.44 -37.91 37.34
CA ALA A 787 1.17 -37.40 36.19
C ALA A 787 2.32 -36.50 36.64
N SER A 788 3.48 -36.61 35.99
CA SER A 788 4.65 -35.78 36.24
C SER A 788 5.19 -35.17 34.96
N ALA A 789 5.69 -33.93 35.06
CA ALA A 789 6.33 -33.19 33.97
C ALA A 789 7.78 -32.87 34.34
N SER A 790 8.69 -33.02 33.38
CA SER A 790 10.13 -32.95 33.61
C SER A 790 10.87 -32.14 32.55
N GLN A 791 12.05 -31.64 32.92
CA GLN A 791 12.99 -30.99 32.02
C GLN A 791 13.55 -31.92 30.94
N ASP A 792 13.41 -33.23 31.11
CA ASP A 792 13.79 -34.25 30.11
C ASP A 792 12.88 -34.29 28.86
N GLN A 793 12.01 -33.29 28.69
CA GLN A 793 11.06 -33.12 27.58
C GLN A 793 9.91 -34.15 27.58
N THR A 794 9.74 -34.92 28.66
CA THR A 794 8.69 -35.93 28.78
C THR A 794 7.74 -35.64 29.93
N ALA A 795 6.51 -36.14 29.78
CA ALA A 795 5.59 -36.32 30.89
C ALA A 795 5.33 -37.81 31.12
N ILE A 796 5.31 -38.26 32.37
CA ILE A 796 5.11 -39.66 32.73
C ILE A 796 3.81 -39.81 33.53
N LEU A 797 3.02 -40.83 33.18
CA LEU A 797 1.87 -41.26 33.96
C LEU A 797 2.26 -42.47 34.81
N TRP A 798 1.99 -42.41 36.11
CA TRP A 798 2.34 -43.41 37.11
C TRP A 798 1.08 -44.03 37.70
N ASP A 799 1.09 -45.34 37.92
CA ASP A 799 0.07 -46.03 38.72
C ASP A 799 0.40 -45.83 40.20
N VAL A 800 -0.50 -45.16 40.93
CA VAL A 800 -0.30 -44.81 42.34
C VAL A 800 -0.38 -46.04 43.24
N GLY A 801 -1.20 -47.04 42.90
CA GLY A 801 -1.34 -48.24 43.72
C GLY A 801 -0.19 -49.24 43.52
N ARG A 802 0.38 -49.29 42.32
CA ARG A 802 1.48 -50.19 41.95
C ARG A 802 2.87 -49.55 42.06
N HIS A 803 2.93 -48.23 42.13
CA HIS A 803 4.17 -47.44 42.08
C HIS A 803 4.99 -47.69 40.81
N THR A 804 4.32 -47.94 39.67
CA THR A 804 4.96 -48.23 38.38
C THR A 804 4.62 -47.20 37.31
N ARG A 805 5.49 -47.06 36.31
CA ARG A 805 5.25 -46.24 35.12
C ARG A 805 4.17 -46.89 34.24
N LYS A 806 3.08 -46.17 33.99
CA LYS A 806 1.98 -46.57 33.10
C LYS A 806 2.25 -46.18 31.65
N ALA A 807 2.65 -44.93 31.41
CA ALA A 807 2.92 -44.42 30.06
C ALA A 807 3.88 -43.23 30.07
N THR A 808 4.50 -42.94 28.93
CA THR A 808 5.26 -41.70 28.73
C THR A 808 4.74 -40.96 27.52
N LEU A 809 4.38 -39.72 27.76
CA LEU A 809 3.90 -38.76 26.78
C LEU A 809 5.13 -38.05 26.22
N THR A 810 5.37 -38.24 24.93
CA THR A 810 6.51 -37.68 24.19
C THR A 810 6.00 -36.83 23.03
N GLY A 811 6.63 -35.69 22.79
CA GLY A 811 6.25 -34.82 21.68
C GLY A 811 6.64 -33.36 21.85
N HIS A 812 6.85 -32.91 23.09
CA HIS A 812 7.43 -31.60 23.36
C HIS A 812 8.87 -31.53 22.85
N SER A 813 9.26 -30.39 22.27
CA SER A 813 10.64 -30.14 21.80
C SER A 813 11.48 -29.39 22.84
N GLY A 814 10.86 -28.99 23.95
CA GLY A 814 11.46 -28.30 25.08
C GLY A 814 11.07 -28.93 26.42
N GLN A 815 11.59 -28.35 27.51
CA GLN A 815 11.32 -28.79 28.89
C GLN A 815 9.82 -28.70 29.21
N VAL A 816 9.24 -29.74 29.82
CA VAL A 816 7.84 -29.72 30.25
C VAL A 816 7.77 -29.15 31.67
N ARG A 817 7.13 -28.00 31.82
CA ARG A 817 7.13 -27.20 33.07
C ARG A 817 5.88 -27.38 33.91
N ALA A 818 4.74 -27.66 33.30
CA ALA A 818 3.49 -27.87 34.02
C ALA A 818 2.62 -28.97 33.42
N ILE A 819 1.76 -29.52 34.28
CA ILE A 819 0.84 -30.61 33.96
C ILE A 819 -0.45 -30.47 34.78
N ALA A 820 -1.60 -30.77 34.16
CA ALA A 820 -2.88 -30.84 34.87
C ALA A 820 -3.83 -31.83 34.21
N TYR A 821 -4.69 -32.42 35.04
CA TYR A 821 -5.83 -33.22 34.58
C TYR A 821 -7.07 -32.34 34.39
N SER A 822 -7.86 -32.68 33.37
CA SER A 822 -9.23 -32.20 33.28
C SER A 822 -10.08 -32.73 34.44
N PRO A 823 -11.15 -32.03 34.86
CA PRO A 823 -11.99 -32.46 35.98
C PRO A 823 -12.64 -33.85 35.80
N ASP A 824 -12.87 -34.26 34.55
CA ASP A 824 -13.39 -35.59 34.20
C ASP A 824 -12.30 -36.68 34.15
N GLY A 825 -11.03 -36.32 34.31
CA GLY A 825 -9.88 -37.22 34.28
C GLY A 825 -9.50 -37.75 32.89
N ARG A 826 -10.24 -37.39 31.84
CA ARG A 826 -10.06 -37.95 30.49
C ARG A 826 -8.97 -37.27 29.68
N THR A 827 -8.62 -36.03 30.03
CA THR A 827 -7.62 -35.23 29.31
C THR A 827 -6.49 -34.84 30.25
N VAL A 828 -5.25 -35.01 29.81
CA VAL A 828 -4.06 -34.44 30.46
C VAL A 828 -3.59 -33.28 29.59
N ALA A 829 -3.31 -32.14 30.18
CA ALA A 829 -2.69 -31.01 29.51
C ALA A 829 -1.25 -30.86 30.01
N THR A 830 -0.31 -30.65 29.09
CA THR A 830 1.11 -30.40 29.37
C THR A 830 1.57 -29.13 28.68
N THR A 831 2.52 -28.43 29.27
CA THR A 831 3.09 -27.21 28.68
C THR A 831 4.56 -27.03 29.04
N GLY A 832 5.29 -26.23 28.27
CA GLY A 832 6.74 -26.13 28.41
C GLY A 832 7.42 -25.00 27.64
N HIS A 833 8.74 -25.12 27.53
CA HIS A 833 9.63 -24.15 26.85
C HIS A 833 9.58 -24.22 25.31
N ASP A 834 8.68 -25.03 24.74
CA ASP A 834 8.40 -25.02 23.30
C ASP A 834 7.21 -24.13 22.94
N ASN A 835 6.70 -23.37 23.91
CA ASN A 835 5.60 -22.41 23.76
C ASN A 835 4.25 -23.07 23.38
N THR A 836 4.14 -24.39 23.53
CA THR A 836 2.93 -25.13 23.18
C THR A 836 2.20 -25.66 24.42
N VAL A 837 0.89 -25.83 24.28
CA VAL A 837 0.09 -26.63 25.20
C VAL A 837 -0.35 -27.88 24.46
N MET A 838 0.04 -29.06 24.95
CA MET A 838 -0.39 -30.33 24.37
C MET A 838 -1.50 -30.95 25.21
N LEU A 839 -2.57 -31.40 24.55
CA LEU A 839 -3.66 -32.15 25.16
C LEU A 839 -3.50 -33.63 24.82
N TRP A 840 -3.65 -34.49 25.82
CA TRP A 840 -3.49 -35.95 25.72
C TRP A 840 -4.75 -36.66 26.20
N ASP A 841 -5.11 -37.75 25.56
CA ASP A 841 -6.11 -38.69 26.08
C ASP A 841 -5.47 -39.49 27.22
N ALA A 842 -6.02 -39.37 28.42
CA ALA A 842 -5.45 -39.97 29.64
C ALA A 842 -5.48 -41.51 29.64
N ASP A 843 -6.46 -42.11 28.95
CA ASP A 843 -6.65 -43.56 28.91
C ASP A 843 -5.84 -44.20 27.78
N ARG A 844 -5.78 -43.54 26.62
CA ARG A 844 -5.09 -44.04 25.43
C ARG A 844 -3.65 -43.59 25.30
N HIS A 845 -3.26 -42.55 26.05
CA HIS A 845 -1.91 -41.99 26.04
C HIS A 845 -1.51 -41.42 24.67
N ILE A 846 -2.49 -40.96 23.88
CA ILE A 846 -2.28 -40.34 22.56
C ILE A 846 -2.52 -38.83 22.63
N ARG A 847 -1.79 -38.07 21.81
CA ARG A 847 -1.97 -36.62 21.70
C ARG A 847 -3.25 -36.28 20.94
N ARG A 848 -4.12 -35.47 21.54
CA ARG A 848 -5.37 -34.97 20.97
C ARG A 848 -5.21 -33.63 20.26
N ALA A 849 -4.37 -32.73 20.76
CA ALA A 849 -4.17 -31.43 20.13
C ALA A 849 -2.86 -30.79 20.58
N ILE A 850 -2.36 -29.88 19.76
CA ILE A 850 -1.35 -28.89 20.11
C ILE A 850 -2.06 -27.54 20.00
N LEU A 851 -2.06 -26.77 21.09
CA LEU A 851 -2.57 -25.42 21.12
C LEU A 851 -1.38 -24.47 21.05
N THR A 852 -1.40 -23.58 20.07
CA THR A 852 -0.36 -22.57 19.82
C THR A 852 -0.96 -21.18 20.03
N GLY A 853 -0.13 -20.24 20.49
CA GLY A 853 -0.54 -18.85 20.71
C GLY A 853 0.24 -18.11 21.79
N HIS A 854 1.16 -18.79 22.47
CA HIS A 854 2.19 -18.14 23.28
C HIS A 854 3.45 -17.90 22.45
N THR A 855 4.15 -16.80 22.77
CA THR A 855 5.39 -16.40 22.07
C THR A 855 6.65 -16.69 22.88
N SER A 856 6.48 -17.22 24.10
CA SER A 856 7.54 -17.44 25.08
C SER A 856 7.25 -18.67 25.93
N ASN A 857 8.22 -19.01 26.78
CA ASN A 857 8.18 -20.18 27.65
C ASN A 857 6.92 -20.18 28.53
N LEU A 858 6.27 -21.34 28.60
CA LEU A 858 5.11 -21.55 29.45
C LEU A 858 5.53 -22.20 30.77
N TYR A 859 4.99 -21.68 31.87
CA TYR A 859 5.33 -22.12 33.22
C TYR A 859 4.18 -22.85 33.91
N THR A 860 2.94 -22.56 33.54
CA THR A 860 1.77 -23.04 34.29
C THR A 860 0.57 -23.28 33.41
N LEU A 861 -0.29 -24.18 33.88
CA LEU A 861 -1.57 -24.48 33.27
C LEU A 861 -2.60 -24.95 34.32
N ALA A 862 -3.87 -24.62 34.14
CA ALA A 862 -4.95 -25.09 35.02
C ALA A 862 -6.28 -25.20 34.28
N PHE A 863 -7.03 -26.28 34.52
CA PHE A 863 -8.40 -26.41 34.06
C PHE A 863 -9.38 -25.69 35.00
N ASP A 864 -10.45 -25.13 34.43
CA ASP A 864 -11.58 -24.71 35.24
C ASP A 864 -12.33 -25.93 35.80
N PRO A 865 -13.04 -25.80 36.92
CA PRO A 865 -13.75 -26.92 37.56
C PRO A 865 -14.80 -27.60 36.68
N ARG A 866 -15.34 -26.89 35.68
CA ARG A 866 -16.33 -27.43 34.75
C ARG A 866 -15.71 -28.04 33.49
N GLY A 867 -14.41 -27.84 33.25
CA GLY A 867 -13.65 -28.41 32.13
C GLY A 867 -13.90 -27.74 30.77
N HIS A 868 -14.51 -26.56 30.75
CA HIS A 868 -14.81 -25.78 29.53
C HIS A 868 -13.70 -24.78 29.19
N LEU A 869 -12.86 -24.45 30.17
CA LEU A 869 -11.75 -23.52 30.04
C LEU A 869 -10.46 -24.15 30.57
N LEU A 870 -9.37 -23.85 29.89
CA LEU A 870 -8.01 -24.13 30.31
C LEU A 870 -7.24 -22.80 30.28
N ALA A 871 -6.58 -22.44 31.37
CA ALA A 871 -5.69 -21.29 31.41
C ALA A 871 -4.24 -21.75 31.27
N SER A 872 -3.44 -21.03 30.48
CA SER A 872 -1.99 -21.15 30.47
C SER A 872 -1.33 -19.79 30.58
N ALA A 873 -0.14 -19.75 31.17
CA ALA A 873 0.63 -18.54 31.33
C ALA A 873 2.12 -18.82 31.45
N GLY A 874 2.94 -17.80 31.23
CA GLY A 874 4.38 -17.93 31.33
C GLY A 874 5.14 -16.62 31.25
N GLU A 875 6.26 -16.65 30.53
CA GLU A 875 7.27 -15.60 30.52
C GLU A 875 6.80 -14.29 29.86
N ASP A 876 5.83 -14.37 28.94
CA ASP A 876 5.23 -13.22 28.26
C ASP A 876 4.34 -12.35 29.16
N GLY A 877 4.07 -12.79 30.40
CA GLY A 877 3.22 -12.07 31.34
C GLY A 877 1.73 -12.09 30.98
N THR A 878 1.34 -12.86 29.96
CA THR A 878 -0.04 -12.98 29.48
C THR A 878 -0.66 -14.28 29.96
N VAL A 879 -1.95 -14.24 30.25
CA VAL A 879 -2.72 -15.47 30.53
C VAL A 879 -3.66 -15.73 29.38
N VAL A 880 -3.51 -16.86 28.71
CA VAL A 880 -4.37 -17.28 27.60
C VAL A 880 -5.40 -18.28 28.11
N LEU A 881 -6.66 -18.05 27.74
CA LEU A 881 -7.77 -18.95 27.98
C LEU A 881 -8.09 -19.74 26.72
N TRP A 882 -8.14 -21.05 26.86
CA TRP A 882 -8.47 -22.02 25.82
C TRP A 882 -9.79 -22.70 26.13
N ASP A 883 -10.48 -23.16 25.09
CA ASP A 883 -11.61 -24.08 25.18
C ASP A 883 -11.18 -25.46 24.65
N PRO A 884 -10.85 -26.40 25.55
CA PRO A 884 -10.35 -27.72 25.18
C PRO A 884 -11.44 -28.60 24.51
N THR A 885 -12.71 -28.18 24.52
CA THR A 885 -13.81 -28.90 23.87
C THR A 885 -13.92 -28.56 22.38
N ARG A 886 -13.28 -27.49 21.91
CA ARG A 886 -13.40 -26.98 20.54
C ARG A 886 -12.20 -27.28 19.65
N ILE A 887 -11.33 -28.18 20.06
CA ILE A 887 -10.14 -28.61 19.30
C ILE A 887 -10.50 -29.39 18.02
N PRO A 888 -9.59 -29.45 17.04
CA PRO A 888 -9.71 -30.39 15.93
C PRO A 888 -9.92 -31.83 16.40
N LEU A 889 -10.60 -32.63 15.59
CA LEU A 889 -10.89 -34.03 15.90
C LEU A 889 -9.62 -34.86 15.68
N ALA A 890 -8.85 -35.06 16.74
CA ALA A 890 -7.72 -35.99 16.72
C ALA A 890 -7.98 -37.19 17.63
N GLY A 891 -7.66 -38.36 17.10
CA GLY A 891 -7.89 -39.64 17.77
C GLY A 891 -7.42 -40.84 16.96
N HIS A 892 -7.03 -40.63 15.71
CA HIS A 892 -6.30 -41.61 14.93
C HIS A 892 -4.80 -41.59 15.30
N ALA A 893 -4.18 -42.76 15.33
CA ALA A 893 -2.74 -42.92 15.54
C ALA A 893 -1.93 -42.72 14.25
N ASP A 894 -2.59 -42.83 13.10
CA ASP A 894 -2.01 -42.62 11.76
C ASP A 894 -2.93 -41.71 10.92
N ARG A 895 -2.62 -41.47 9.65
CA ARG A 895 -3.30 -40.50 8.79
C ARG A 895 -4.80 -40.79 8.63
N VAL A 896 -5.58 -39.72 8.45
CA VAL A 896 -7.01 -39.79 8.17
C VAL A 896 -7.24 -39.90 6.66
N ASN A 897 -7.72 -41.05 6.19
CA ASN A 897 -7.93 -41.35 4.79
C ASN A 897 -9.20 -40.75 4.19
N LYS A 898 -10.30 -40.83 4.95
CA LYS A 898 -11.64 -40.45 4.47
C LYS A 898 -12.47 -39.90 5.61
N VAL A 899 -13.29 -38.90 5.31
CA VAL A 899 -14.34 -38.38 6.19
C VAL A 899 -15.72 -38.56 5.52
N ALA A 900 -16.74 -38.85 6.32
CA ALA A 900 -18.13 -39.04 5.90
C ALA A 900 -19.09 -38.41 6.94
N PHE A 901 -19.97 -37.49 6.56
CA PHE A 901 -21.04 -36.99 7.43
C PHE A 901 -22.23 -37.95 7.42
N SER A 902 -22.89 -38.10 8.57
CA SER A 902 -24.21 -38.71 8.62
C SER A 902 -25.23 -37.80 7.91
N PRO A 903 -26.31 -38.33 7.32
CA PRO A 903 -27.32 -37.54 6.62
C PRO A 903 -28.00 -36.47 7.48
N ASP A 904 -28.01 -36.63 8.80
CA ASP A 904 -28.53 -35.64 9.76
C ASP A 904 -27.50 -34.56 10.17
N GLY A 905 -26.25 -34.68 9.72
CA GLY A 905 -25.13 -33.77 10.02
C GLY A 905 -24.62 -33.82 11.47
N ARG A 906 -25.16 -34.68 12.34
CA ARG A 906 -24.81 -34.73 13.77
C ARG A 906 -23.60 -35.59 14.06
N THR A 907 -23.28 -36.53 13.17
CA THR A 907 -22.17 -37.46 13.34
C THR A 907 -21.21 -37.36 12.16
N LEU A 908 -19.91 -37.35 12.44
CA LEU A 908 -18.87 -37.46 11.43
C LEU A 908 -18.15 -38.80 11.63
N ALA A 909 -18.00 -39.58 10.56
CA ALA A 909 -17.14 -40.76 10.54
C ALA A 909 -15.79 -40.42 9.92
N THR A 910 -14.71 -40.83 10.56
CA THR A 910 -13.34 -40.71 10.02
C THR A 910 -12.74 -42.10 9.89
N ALA A 911 -12.04 -42.35 8.78
CA ALA A 911 -11.33 -43.60 8.52
C ALA A 911 -9.81 -43.38 8.59
N GLY A 912 -9.09 -44.20 9.33
CA GLY A 912 -7.65 -44.06 9.56
C GLY A 912 -6.80 -45.19 8.97
N ASP A 913 -5.54 -44.89 8.70
CA ASP A 913 -4.51 -45.89 8.37
C ASP A 913 -4.15 -46.79 9.57
N ASP A 914 -4.50 -46.36 10.79
CA ASP A 914 -4.37 -47.13 12.03
C ASP A 914 -5.32 -48.34 12.13
N GLY A 915 -6.13 -48.56 11.10
CA GLY A 915 -7.10 -49.67 11.02
C GLY A 915 -8.40 -49.40 11.75
N THR A 916 -8.63 -48.17 12.21
CA THR A 916 -9.86 -47.80 12.92
C THR A 916 -10.74 -46.88 12.08
N ALA A 917 -12.05 -46.94 12.31
CA ALA A 917 -12.98 -45.89 11.94
C ALA A 917 -13.57 -45.27 13.21
N VAL A 918 -13.54 -43.95 13.33
CA VAL A 918 -13.99 -43.24 14.52
C VAL A 918 -15.25 -42.45 14.20
N LEU A 919 -16.28 -42.57 15.03
CA LEU A 919 -17.49 -41.76 14.96
C LEU A 919 -17.40 -40.61 15.97
N TRP A 920 -17.63 -39.40 15.49
CA TRP A 920 -17.53 -38.16 16.23
C TRP A 920 -18.90 -37.49 16.32
N ASP A 921 -19.21 -36.91 17.48
CA ASP A 921 -20.25 -35.91 17.59
C ASP A 921 -19.77 -34.58 17.02
N VAL A 922 -20.49 -34.02 16.05
CA VAL A 922 -20.08 -32.77 15.37
C VAL A 922 -20.26 -31.56 16.30
N GLY A 923 -21.34 -31.55 17.09
CA GLY A 923 -21.67 -30.42 17.97
C GLY A 923 -20.75 -30.31 19.19
N GLY A 924 -20.47 -31.43 19.83
CA GLY A 924 -19.57 -31.52 20.98
C GLY A 924 -18.10 -31.73 20.62
N ARG A 925 -17.77 -32.04 19.36
CA ARG A 925 -16.43 -32.45 18.90
C ARG A 925 -15.83 -33.59 19.74
N THR A 926 -16.68 -34.48 20.22
CA THR A 926 -16.31 -35.63 21.06
C THR A 926 -16.41 -36.94 20.31
N ARG A 927 -15.53 -37.88 20.62
CA ARG A 927 -15.61 -39.25 20.10
C ARG A 927 -16.83 -39.97 20.69
N LYS A 928 -17.71 -40.49 19.83
CA LYS A 928 -18.86 -41.34 20.21
C LYS A 928 -18.43 -42.79 20.36
N THR A 929 -17.79 -43.34 19.34
CA THR A 929 -17.37 -44.74 19.31
C THR A 929 -16.23 -44.94 18.32
N THR A 930 -15.57 -46.10 18.42
CA THR A 930 -14.58 -46.55 17.44
C THR A 930 -14.88 -47.95 17.01
N LEU A 931 -14.74 -48.13 15.72
CA LEU A 931 -15.04 -49.34 14.99
C LEU A 931 -13.69 -49.87 14.51
N ASP A 932 -13.27 -50.97 15.10
CA ASP A 932 -11.99 -51.58 14.77
C ASP A 932 -12.13 -52.42 13.50
N GLY A 933 -11.37 -52.06 12.47
CA GLY A 933 -11.20 -52.84 11.26
C GLY A 933 -10.12 -53.88 11.50
N ASP A 934 -10.50 -55.08 11.95
CA ASP A 934 -9.60 -56.20 12.28
C ASP A 934 -8.59 -56.63 11.18
N THR A 935 -8.63 -56.02 10.00
CA THR A 935 -7.99 -56.49 8.76
C THR A 935 -7.15 -55.42 8.06
N GLY A 936 -6.80 -54.32 8.76
CA GLY A 936 -5.86 -53.32 8.24
C GLY A 936 -6.42 -51.91 8.05
N PRO A 937 -5.67 -51.01 7.36
CA PRO A 937 -6.07 -49.62 7.11
C PRO A 937 -7.49 -49.50 6.58
N VAL A 938 -8.26 -48.59 7.16
CA VAL A 938 -9.59 -48.24 6.66
C VAL A 938 -9.40 -47.17 5.58
N ASN A 939 -9.57 -47.55 4.32
CA ASN A 939 -9.31 -46.67 3.17
C ASN A 939 -10.50 -45.76 2.85
N ALA A 940 -11.73 -46.22 3.11
CA ALA A 940 -12.93 -45.46 2.83
C ALA A 940 -14.06 -45.76 3.81
N VAL A 941 -14.92 -44.76 4.00
CA VAL A 941 -16.12 -44.83 4.83
C VAL A 941 -17.26 -44.09 4.13
N ALA A 942 -18.49 -44.58 4.27
CA ALA A 942 -19.69 -43.93 3.76
C ALA A 942 -20.93 -44.29 4.62
N PHE A 943 -21.82 -43.32 4.82
CA PHE A 943 -23.14 -43.58 5.41
C PHE A 943 -24.15 -43.95 4.33
N SER A 944 -25.12 -44.79 4.69
CA SER A 944 -26.35 -44.96 3.91
C SER A 944 -27.18 -43.67 3.95
N PRO A 945 -28.00 -43.38 2.92
CA PRO A 945 -28.83 -42.18 2.87
C PRO A 945 -29.82 -42.01 4.04
N ASP A 946 -30.19 -43.12 4.71
CA ASP A 946 -31.04 -43.12 5.91
C ASP A 946 -30.26 -43.02 7.23
N GLY A 947 -28.92 -43.01 7.17
CA GLY A 947 -28.01 -42.92 8.33
C GLY A 947 -27.97 -44.18 9.20
N ARG A 948 -28.68 -45.25 8.86
CA ARG A 948 -28.79 -46.48 9.67
C ARG A 948 -27.66 -47.46 9.45
N THR A 949 -26.90 -47.33 8.38
CA THR A 949 -25.78 -48.21 8.05
C THR A 949 -24.55 -47.38 7.72
N LEU A 950 -23.42 -47.77 8.27
CA LEU A 950 -22.10 -47.23 7.93
C LEU A 950 -21.31 -48.33 7.23
N ALA A 951 -20.79 -48.08 6.04
CA ALA A 951 -19.88 -48.98 5.35
C ALA A 951 -18.44 -48.53 5.55
N THR A 952 -17.56 -49.45 5.95
CA THR A 952 -16.11 -49.24 6.02
C THR A 952 -15.40 -50.23 5.12
N ALA A 953 -14.48 -49.74 4.30
CA ALA A 953 -13.66 -50.56 3.41
C ALA A 953 -12.23 -50.67 3.97
N THR A 954 -11.80 -51.88 4.32
CA THR A 954 -10.47 -52.16 4.87
C THR A 954 -9.59 -52.89 3.87
N GLY A 955 -8.27 -52.72 4.00
CA GLY A 955 -7.33 -53.51 3.23
C GLY A 955 -5.86 -53.23 3.52
N THR A 956 -5.13 -54.25 3.97
CA THR A 956 -3.65 -54.30 4.02
C THR A 956 -3.05 -54.88 2.76
N ALA A 957 -2.00 -54.25 2.22
CA ALA A 957 -1.14 -54.90 1.22
C ALA A 957 -0.20 -55.91 1.90
N GLN A 958 -0.71 -57.07 2.34
CA GLN A 958 0.12 -58.20 2.75
C GLN A 958 0.22 -59.20 1.59
N HIS A 959 1.44 -59.69 1.32
CA HIS A 959 1.70 -60.68 0.27
C HIS A 959 2.21 -61.99 0.91
N PRO A 960 1.61 -63.17 0.63
CA PRO A 960 0.45 -63.37 -0.24
C PRO A 960 -0.86 -62.94 0.43
N PRO A 961 -1.83 -62.39 -0.33
CA PRO A 961 -3.10 -61.93 0.23
C PRO A 961 -3.95 -63.10 0.71
N ARG A 962 -4.52 -63.02 1.92
CA ARG A 962 -5.56 -63.93 2.39
C ARG A 962 -6.93 -63.35 2.06
N ALA A 963 -7.92 -64.21 1.79
CA ALA A 963 -9.28 -63.80 1.45
C ALA A 963 -9.99 -62.95 2.54
N ARG A 964 -9.45 -62.89 3.76
CA ARG A 964 -9.94 -62.06 4.87
C ARG A 964 -9.27 -60.70 4.98
N ASP A 965 -8.27 -60.39 4.15
CA ASP A 965 -7.47 -59.17 4.31
C ASP A 965 -8.12 -57.94 3.65
N TYR A 966 -9.11 -58.15 2.78
CA TYR A 966 -9.84 -57.09 2.07
C TYR A 966 -11.33 -57.22 2.33
N THR A 967 -11.84 -56.48 3.31
CA THR A 967 -13.23 -56.62 3.76
C THR A 967 -13.99 -55.32 3.64
N LEU A 968 -15.24 -55.44 3.17
CA LEU A 968 -16.24 -54.41 3.32
C LEU A 968 -17.07 -54.76 4.57
N THR A 969 -17.08 -53.89 5.56
CA THR A 969 -17.84 -54.11 6.80
C THR A 969 -18.98 -53.11 6.90
N LEU A 970 -20.18 -53.61 7.15
CA LEU A 970 -21.38 -52.82 7.39
C LEU A 970 -21.67 -52.79 8.89
N TRP A 971 -21.77 -51.58 9.43
CA TRP A 971 -22.01 -51.31 10.84
C TRP A 971 -23.37 -50.63 11.01
N ASN A 972 -24.01 -50.85 12.13
CA ASN A 972 -25.12 -50.00 12.57
C ASN A 972 -24.56 -48.96 13.54
N PRO A 973 -24.55 -47.65 13.20
CA PRO A 973 -23.98 -46.63 14.06
C PRO A 973 -24.83 -46.36 15.32
N ALA A 974 -26.10 -46.77 15.34
CA ALA A 974 -27.02 -46.55 16.48
C ALA A 974 -27.16 -47.77 17.40
N ALA A 975 -26.85 -48.98 16.91
CA ALA A 975 -26.99 -50.22 17.66
C ALA A 975 -25.65 -50.95 17.74
N GLY A 976 -25.30 -51.48 18.91
CA GLY A 976 -24.17 -52.40 19.09
C GLY A 976 -24.37 -53.77 18.43
N SER A 977 -25.11 -53.85 17.32
CA SER A 977 -25.31 -55.07 16.54
C SER A 977 -24.00 -55.52 15.91
N SER A 978 -23.82 -56.84 15.76
CA SER A 978 -22.64 -57.42 15.14
C SER A 978 -22.45 -56.88 13.71
N PRO A 979 -21.21 -56.47 13.35
CA PRO A 979 -20.92 -55.98 12.01
C PRO A 979 -21.10 -57.08 10.96
N VAL A 980 -21.68 -56.73 9.81
CA VAL A 980 -21.81 -57.66 8.67
C VAL A 980 -20.61 -57.49 7.75
N ARG A 981 -19.82 -58.56 7.58
CA ARG A 981 -18.63 -58.56 6.71
C ARG A 981 -18.94 -59.16 5.35
N LEU A 982 -18.59 -58.42 4.30
CA LEU A 982 -18.69 -58.81 2.91
C LEU A 982 -17.28 -58.98 2.33
N THR A 983 -17.00 -60.16 1.79
CA THR A 983 -15.70 -60.52 1.21
C THR A 983 -15.84 -60.82 -0.28
N GLY A 984 -14.82 -60.48 -1.08
CA GLY A 984 -14.81 -60.83 -2.50
C GLY A 984 -13.80 -60.08 -3.37
N HIS A 985 -13.24 -58.97 -2.88
CA HIS A 985 -12.10 -58.29 -3.52
C HIS A 985 -10.80 -59.04 -3.26
N THR A 986 -9.86 -59.02 -4.22
CA THR A 986 -8.55 -59.70 -4.12
C THR A 986 -7.39 -58.74 -3.83
N ASP A 987 -7.67 -57.44 -3.73
CA ASP A 987 -6.73 -56.37 -3.41
C ASP A 987 -7.47 -55.24 -2.66
N ARG A 988 -6.76 -54.21 -2.21
CA ARG A 988 -7.26 -53.10 -1.40
C ARG A 988 -8.51 -52.46 -2.01
N VAL A 989 -9.56 -52.38 -1.21
CA VAL A 989 -10.77 -51.63 -1.53
C VAL A 989 -10.50 -50.15 -1.26
N MET A 990 -10.56 -49.33 -2.31
CA MET A 990 -10.14 -47.92 -2.27
C MET A 990 -11.29 -46.97 -1.99
N ALA A 991 -12.51 -47.31 -2.40
CA ALA A 991 -13.68 -46.45 -2.26
C ALA A 991 -14.97 -47.25 -2.10
N VAL A 992 -15.94 -46.64 -1.43
CA VAL A 992 -17.27 -47.17 -1.18
C VAL A 992 -18.30 -46.06 -1.41
N ALA A 993 -19.42 -46.37 -2.05
CA ALA A 993 -20.52 -45.43 -2.28
C ALA A 993 -21.88 -46.15 -2.27
N PHE A 994 -22.84 -45.60 -1.53
CA PHE A 994 -24.24 -46.08 -1.57
C PHE A 994 -24.98 -45.47 -2.76
N SER A 995 -25.92 -46.22 -3.32
CA SER A 995 -26.94 -45.67 -4.19
C SER A 995 -27.87 -44.72 -3.41
N PRO A 996 -28.50 -43.73 -4.06
CA PRO A 996 -29.41 -42.79 -3.39
C PRO A 996 -30.60 -43.44 -2.67
N ASP A 997 -31.01 -44.64 -3.10
CA ASP A 997 -32.05 -45.44 -2.44
C ASP A 997 -31.53 -46.33 -1.28
N GLY A 998 -30.21 -46.36 -1.07
CA GLY A 998 -29.53 -47.16 -0.05
C GLY A 998 -29.55 -48.68 -0.27
N ARG A 999 -30.12 -49.19 -1.37
CA ARG A 999 -30.30 -50.64 -1.61
C ARG A 999 -29.09 -51.31 -2.26
N THR A 1000 -28.29 -50.53 -2.98
CA THR A 1000 -27.08 -50.98 -3.65
C THR A 1000 -25.87 -50.23 -3.11
N LEU A 1001 -24.78 -50.96 -2.92
CA LEU A 1001 -23.50 -50.41 -2.49
C LEU A 1001 -22.45 -50.76 -3.54
N ALA A 1002 -21.71 -49.78 -4.02
CA ALA A 1002 -20.61 -49.98 -4.95
C ALA A 1002 -19.27 -49.88 -4.22
N THR A 1003 -18.37 -50.82 -4.50
CA THR A 1003 -16.98 -50.78 -4.02
C THR A 1003 -16.01 -50.83 -5.19
N ALA A 1004 -14.99 -49.99 -5.16
CA ALA A 1004 -13.91 -49.98 -6.15
C ALA A 1004 -12.62 -50.55 -5.55
N GLY A 1005 -12.05 -51.54 -6.21
CA GLY A 1005 -10.82 -52.22 -5.78
C GLY A 1005 -9.59 -51.86 -6.62
N SER A 1006 -8.41 -52.05 -6.03
CA SER A 1006 -7.13 -52.07 -6.75
C SER A 1006 -6.99 -53.32 -7.65
N ASP A 1007 -7.85 -54.32 -7.42
CA ASP A 1007 -7.99 -55.55 -8.22
C ASP A 1007 -8.62 -55.33 -9.62
N ARG A 1008 -8.79 -54.07 -10.03
CA ARG A 1008 -9.37 -53.64 -11.32
C ARG A 1008 -10.86 -53.97 -11.46
N THR A 1009 -11.54 -54.28 -10.36
CA THR A 1009 -12.99 -54.55 -10.36
C THR A 1009 -13.78 -53.51 -9.57
N ILE A 1010 -15.04 -53.31 -9.99
CA ILE A 1010 -16.08 -52.70 -9.16
C ILE A 1010 -17.06 -53.80 -8.78
N LYS A 1011 -17.42 -53.90 -7.51
CA LYS A 1011 -18.44 -54.82 -7.04
C LYS A 1011 -19.68 -54.05 -6.59
N LEU A 1012 -20.84 -54.55 -7.00
CA LEU A 1012 -22.13 -54.07 -6.54
C LEU A 1012 -22.69 -55.06 -5.54
N TRP A 1013 -23.09 -54.57 -4.38
CA TRP A 1013 -23.60 -55.35 -3.26
C TRP A 1013 -25.04 -54.94 -2.96
N ASN A 1014 -25.87 -55.91 -2.59
CA ASN A 1014 -27.18 -55.64 -2.05
C ASN A 1014 -27.06 -55.41 -0.54
N THR A 1015 -27.48 -54.25 -0.06
CA THR A 1015 -27.34 -53.87 1.35
C THR A 1015 -28.32 -54.60 2.26
N VAL A 1016 -29.49 -55.01 1.74
CA VAL A 1016 -30.53 -55.73 2.48
C VAL A 1016 -30.24 -57.24 2.54
N LYS A 1017 -29.79 -57.82 1.43
CA LYS A 1017 -29.46 -59.26 1.32
C LYS A 1017 -28.03 -59.58 1.75
N HIS A 1018 -27.20 -58.57 1.99
CA HIS A 1018 -25.79 -58.72 2.35
C HIS A 1018 -25.03 -59.65 1.39
N ALA A 1019 -25.27 -59.49 0.08
CA ALA A 1019 -24.74 -60.38 -0.96
C ALA A 1019 -24.24 -59.60 -2.18
N GLN A 1020 -23.22 -60.13 -2.86
CA GLN A 1020 -22.71 -59.56 -4.11
C GLN A 1020 -23.76 -59.72 -5.23
N GLN A 1021 -24.16 -58.63 -5.87
CA GLN A 1021 -25.10 -58.61 -7.00
C GLN A 1021 -24.40 -58.71 -8.35
N ALA A 1022 -23.26 -58.04 -8.51
CA ALA A 1022 -22.53 -57.96 -9.77
C ALA A 1022 -21.05 -57.62 -9.56
N THR A 1023 -20.21 -58.00 -10.53
CA THR A 1023 -18.83 -57.52 -10.67
C THR A 1023 -18.68 -56.90 -12.07
N ILE A 1024 -18.07 -55.72 -12.13
CA ILE A 1024 -17.77 -54.98 -13.36
C ILE A 1024 -16.24 -54.92 -13.47
N ASP A 1025 -15.68 -55.42 -14.57
CA ASP A 1025 -14.26 -55.29 -14.88
C ASP A 1025 -13.98 -53.91 -15.48
N THR A 1026 -13.11 -53.15 -14.82
CA THR A 1026 -12.73 -51.79 -15.23
C THR A 1026 -11.43 -51.75 -16.03
N ARG A 1027 -10.78 -52.89 -16.27
CA ARG A 1027 -9.48 -53.06 -16.96
C ARG A 1027 -8.27 -52.34 -16.35
N ALA A 1028 -8.47 -51.41 -15.42
CA ALA A 1028 -7.42 -50.74 -14.65
C ALA A 1028 -7.91 -50.46 -13.22
N ALA A 1029 -6.99 -50.38 -12.27
CA ALA A 1029 -7.32 -50.10 -10.87
C ALA A 1029 -8.09 -48.77 -10.74
N SER A 1030 -9.09 -48.77 -9.87
CA SER A 1030 -9.98 -47.63 -9.65
C SER A 1030 -9.81 -47.06 -8.24
N ASN A 1031 -9.65 -45.74 -8.14
CA ASN A 1031 -9.40 -45.06 -6.86
C ASN A 1031 -10.68 -44.52 -6.21
N ALA A 1032 -11.70 -44.19 -7.00
CA ALA A 1032 -12.95 -43.62 -6.50
C ALA A 1032 -14.15 -44.08 -7.33
N VAL A 1033 -15.32 -44.08 -6.68
CA VAL A 1033 -16.61 -44.45 -7.25
C VAL A 1033 -17.69 -43.54 -6.68
N ALA A 1034 -18.66 -43.14 -7.50
CA ALA A 1034 -19.80 -42.32 -7.07
C ALA A 1034 -21.04 -42.64 -7.89
N PHE A 1035 -22.21 -42.65 -7.27
CA PHE A 1035 -23.50 -42.72 -7.96
C PHE A 1035 -23.98 -41.31 -8.32
N SER A 1036 -24.69 -41.18 -9.44
CA SER A 1036 -25.49 -40.00 -9.74
C SER A 1036 -26.65 -39.88 -8.74
N PRO A 1037 -27.17 -38.66 -8.48
CA PRO A 1037 -28.28 -38.44 -7.54
C PRO A 1037 -29.57 -39.20 -7.90
N ASP A 1038 -29.77 -39.56 -9.16
CA ASP A 1038 -30.88 -40.39 -9.65
C ASP A 1038 -30.62 -41.91 -9.52
N GLY A 1039 -29.39 -42.32 -9.18
CA GLY A 1039 -28.98 -43.72 -9.04
C GLY A 1039 -28.79 -44.50 -10.35
N HIS A 1040 -29.02 -43.89 -11.52
CA HIS A 1040 -28.97 -44.58 -12.81
C HIS A 1040 -27.56 -44.67 -13.41
N THR A 1041 -26.68 -43.72 -13.06
CA THR A 1041 -25.32 -43.65 -13.57
C THR A 1041 -24.30 -43.88 -12.43
N LEU A 1042 -23.27 -44.67 -12.69
CA LEU A 1042 -22.12 -44.85 -11.80
C LEU A 1042 -20.87 -44.28 -12.46
N ALA A 1043 -20.19 -43.36 -11.78
CA ALA A 1043 -18.89 -42.85 -12.22
C ALA A 1043 -17.74 -43.58 -11.53
N THR A 1044 -16.66 -43.83 -12.26
CA THR A 1044 -15.45 -44.47 -11.75
C THR A 1044 -14.21 -43.70 -12.16
N ALA A 1045 -13.34 -43.41 -11.20
CA ALA A 1045 -12.05 -42.77 -11.41
C ALA A 1045 -10.91 -43.81 -11.51
N ARG A 1046 -10.24 -43.88 -12.65
CA ARG A 1046 -9.19 -44.89 -12.92
C ARG A 1046 -7.78 -44.32 -12.77
N ARG A 1047 -6.81 -45.21 -12.49
CA ARG A 1047 -5.39 -44.85 -12.37
C ARG A 1047 -4.73 -44.45 -13.69
N ASP A 1048 -5.35 -44.75 -14.83
CA ASP A 1048 -4.83 -44.38 -16.17
C ASP A 1048 -5.21 -42.96 -16.60
N GLY A 1049 -5.90 -42.19 -15.76
CA GLY A 1049 -6.32 -40.82 -16.07
C GLY A 1049 -7.68 -40.71 -16.77
N SER A 1050 -8.39 -41.83 -16.95
CA SER A 1050 -9.75 -41.81 -17.49
C SER A 1050 -10.82 -41.94 -16.40
N ALA A 1051 -11.96 -41.28 -16.59
CA ALA A 1051 -13.17 -41.55 -15.82
C ALA A 1051 -14.20 -42.27 -16.69
N ILE A 1052 -14.85 -43.31 -16.17
CA ILE A 1052 -15.85 -44.08 -16.91
C ILE A 1052 -17.23 -43.87 -16.27
N LEU A 1053 -18.23 -43.62 -17.12
CA LEU A 1053 -19.64 -43.59 -16.74
C LEU A 1053 -20.30 -44.92 -17.14
N TRP A 1054 -20.96 -45.57 -16.19
CA TRP A 1054 -21.66 -46.84 -16.35
C TRP A 1054 -23.16 -46.65 -16.16
N ASP A 1055 -23.95 -47.39 -16.93
CA ASP A 1055 -25.39 -47.56 -16.67
C ASP A 1055 -25.55 -48.66 -15.61
N VAL A 1056 -26.14 -48.33 -14.45
CA VAL A 1056 -26.24 -49.25 -13.30
C VAL A 1056 -27.17 -50.42 -13.61
N SER A 1057 -28.27 -50.17 -14.32
CA SER A 1057 -29.27 -51.20 -14.65
C SER A 1057 -28.77 -52.14 -15.75
N LYS A 1058 -28.18 -51.58 -16.81
CA LYS A 1058 -27.66 -52.35 -17.96
C LYS A 1058 -26.27 -52.94 -17.70
N ARG A 1059 -25.55 -52.44 -16.68
CA ARG A 1059 -24.17 -52.82 -16.33
C ARG A 1059 -23.20 -52.65 -17.50
N SER A 1060 -23.46 -51.65 -18.34
CA SER A 1060 -22.68 -51.38 -19.54
C SER A 1060 -22.03 -50.01 -19.48
N ARG A 1061 -20.94 -49.85 -20.20
CA ARG A 1061 -20.22 -48.58 -20.29
C ARG A 1061 -21.03 -47.59 -21.13
N ARG A 1062 -21.40 -46.46 -20.55
CA ARG A 1062 -22.10 -45.36 -21.21
C ARG A 1062 -21.14 -44.40 -21.91
N ALA A 1063 -20.09 -43.96 -21.21
CA ALA A 1063 -19.11 -43.01 -21.75
C ALA A 1063 -17.73 -43.19 -21.11
N THR A 1064 -16.67 -42.77 -21.81
CA THR A 1064 -15.30 -42.66 -21.28
C THR A 1064 -14.86 -41.21 -21.40
N LEU A 1065 -14.54 -40.59 -20.27
CA LEU A 1065 -14.06 -39.22 -20.16
C LEU A 1065 -12.54 -39.26 -20.11
N THR A 1066 -11.89 -38.71 -21.14
CA THR A 1066 -10.43 -38.64 -21.26
C THR A 1066 -9.98 -37.19 -21.26
N GLY A 1067 -8.92 -36.88 -20.50
CA GLY A 1067 -8.40 -35.51 -20.44
C GLY A 1067 -7.39 -35.27 -19.32
N HIS A 1068 -7.41 -36.07 -18.25
CA HIS A 1068 -6.35 -36.04 -17.24
C HIS A 1068 -5.11 -36.78 -17.73
N THR A 1069 -3.92 -36.30 -17.36
CA THR A 1069 -2.63 -36.88 -17.78
C THR A 1069 -2.08 -37.89 -16.78
N ARG A 1070 -2.63 -37.90 -15.56
CA ARG A 1070 -2.26 -38.80 -14.47
C ARG A 1070 -3.49 -39.39 -13.80
N ALA A 1071 -3.27 -40.30 -12.85
CA ALA A 1071 -4.32 -41.00 -12.12
C ALA A 1071 -5.35 -40.04 -11.48
N ILE A 1072 -6.63 -40.33 -11.69
CA ILE A 1072 -7.73 -39.64 -11.02
C ILE A 1072 -7.87 -40.21 -9.60
N ARG A 1073 -7.94 -39.33 -8.60
CA ARG A 1073 -8.03 -39.69 -7.17
C ARG A 1073 -9.44 -39.65 -6.62
N ALA A 1074 -10.26 -38.71 -7.09
CA ALA A 1074 -11.62 -38.55 -6.61
C ALA A 1074 -12.57 -38.16 -7.73
N VAL A 1075 -13.84 -38.50 -7.52
CA VAL A 1075 -14.95 -38.19 -8.41
C VAL A 1075 -16.19 -37.84 -7.60
N ALA A 1076 -16.96 -36.85 -8.02
CA ALA A 1076 -18.23 -36.49 -7.41
C ALA A 1076 -19.22 -35.96 -8.46
N PHE A 1077 -20.50 -36.25 -8.29
CA PHE A 1077 -21.59 -35.64 -9.06
C PHE A 1077 -22.08 -34.38 -8.36
N SER A 1078 -22.53 -33.40 -9.15
CA SER A 1078 -23.31 -32.29 -8.63
C SER A 1078 -24.67 -32.79 -8.09
N PRO A 1079 -25.29 -32.09 -7.12
CA PRO A 1079 -26.60 -32.49 -6.56
C PRO A 1079 -27.72 -32.60 -7.60
N ASP A 1080 -27.62 -31.87 -8.72
CA ASP A 1080 -28.56 -31.95 -9.85
C ASP A 1080 -28.23 -33.05 -10.87
N GLY A 1081 -27.12 -33.77 -10.70
CA GLY A 1081 -26.65 -34.86 -11.55
C GLY A 1081 -26.13 -34.46 -12.93
N ARG A 1082 -26.11 -33.16 -13.27
CA ARG A 1082 -25.73 -32.68 -14.62
C ARG A 1082 -24.23 -32.56 -14.81
N THR A 1083 -23.50 -32.29 -13.72
CA THR A 1083 -22.06 -32.07 -13.74
C THR A 1083 -21.34 -33.18 -12.97
N LEU A 1084 -20.22 -33.66 -13.53
CA LEU A 1084 -19.27 -34.54 -12.84
C LEU A 1084 -17.97 -33.79 -12.62
N VAL A 1085 -17.37 -33.92 -11.44
CA VAL A 1085 -16.04 -33.39 -11.15
C VAL A 1085 -15.07 -34.54 -10.93
N THR A 1086 -13.87 -34.42 -11.52
CA THR A 1086 -12.75 -35.34 -11.32
C THR A 1086 -11.52 -34.58 -10.83
N ALA A 1087 -10.86 -35.08 -9.79
CA ALA A 1087 -9.58 -34.55 -9.29
C ALA A 1087 -8.45 -35.54 -9.53
N SER A 1088 -7.28 -35.03 -9.94
CA SER A 1088 -6.17 -35.85 -10.43
C SER A 1088 -4.84 -35.48 -9.79
N ILE A 1089 -3.91 -36.44 -9.84
CA ILE A 1089 -2.51 -36.25 -9.45
C ILE A 1089 -1.80 -35.24 -10.36
N ASP A 1090 -2.34 -34.95 -11.54
CA ASP A 1090 -1.85 -33.89 -12.44
C ASP A 1090 -2.09 -32.45 -11.92
N GLN A 1091 -2.52 -32.30 -10.66
CA GLN A 1091 -2.78 -31.03 -9.98
C GLN A 1091 -4.01 -30.27 -10.48
N THR A 1092 -4.82 -30.90 -11.36
CA THR A 1092 -6.01 -30.27 -11.93
C THR A 1092 -7.31 -30.92 -11.44
N VAL A 1093 -8.38 -30.12 -11.48
CA VAL A 1093 -9.74 -30.56 -11.24
C VAL A 1093 -10.59 -30.25 -12.46
N THR A 1094 -11.20 -31.26 -13.08
CA THR A 1094 -11.95 -31.10 -14.34
C THR A 1094 -13.44 -31.29 -14.11
N LEU A 1095 -14.24 -30.39 -14.71
CA LEU A 1095 -15.70 -30.44 -14.74
C LEU A 1095 -16.15 -31.03 -16.07
N TRP A 1096 -17.10 -31.95 -16.03
CA TRP A 1096 -17.65 -32.65 -17.18
C TRP A 1096 -19.16 -32.54 -17.22
N ASP A 1097 -19.70 -32.45 -18.43
CA ASP A 1097 -21.12 -32.61 -18.69
C ASP A 1097 -21.47 -34.11 -18.71
N VAL A 1098 -22.40 -34.53 -17.86
CA VAL A 1098 -22.75 -35.96 -17.71
C VAL A 1098 -23.56 -36.48 -18.90
N ALA A 1099 -24.36 -35.62 -19.54
CA ALA A 1099 -25.24 -36.03 -20.63
C ALA A 1099 -24.45 -36.32 -21.91
N HIS A 1100 -23.50 -35.43 -22.25
CA HIS A 1100 -22.73 -35.44 -23.48
C HIS A 1100 -21.31 -35.99 -23.29
N GLY A 1101 -20.82 -36.10 -22.06
CA GLY A 1101 -19.45 -36.53 -21.76
C GLY A 1101 -18.37 -35.53 -22.16
N THR A 1102 -18.73 -34.25 -22.32
CA THR A 1102 -17.81 -33.20 -22.75
C THR A 1102 -17.17 -32.48 -21.56
N ARG A 1103 -15.94 -31.98 -21.75
CA ARG A 1103 -15.25 -31.19 -20.74
C ARG A 1103 -15.81 -29.77 -20.68
N LEU A 1104 -16.35 -29.36 -19.54
CA LEU A 1104 -16.91 -28.02 -19.31
C LEU A 1104 -15.84 -27.00 -18.91
N ALA A 1105 -14.92 -27.38 -18.02
CA ALA A 1105 -13.85 -26.53 -17.52
C ALA A 1105 -12.74 -27.37 -16.86
N THR A 1106 -11.53 -26.83 -16.80
CA THR A 1106 -10.44 -27.33 -15.95
C THR A 1106 -10.07 -26.23 -14.98
N LEU A 1107 -10.16 -26.52 -13.68
CA LEU A 1107 -9.78 -25.64 -12.59
C LEU A 1107 -8.31 -25.95 -12.22
N GLY A 1108 -7.46 -24.93 -12.34
CA GLY A 1108 -6.08 -24.94 -11.86
C GLY A 1108 -5.95 -23.99 -10.66
N GLY A 1109 -5.19 -24.39 -9.65
CA GLY A 1109 -5.00 -23.59 -8.43
C GLY A 1109 -4.25 -24.31 -7.31
N HIS A 1110 -4.22 -25.64 -7.33
CA HIS A 1110 -3.37 -26.41 -6.43
C HIS A 1110 -1.93 -26.46 -6.93
N THR A 1111 -0.98 -26.41 -5.99
CA THR A 1111 0.45 -26.60 -6.27
C THR A 1111 0.88 -28.06 -6.11
N GLY A 1112 -0.01 -28.89 -5.57
CA GLY A 1112 0.16 -30.33 -5.40
C GLY A 1112 -0.99 -31.14 -6.01
N PRO A 1113 -0.88 -32.49 -6.02
CA PRO A 1113 -1.94 -33.40 -6.41
C PRO A 1113 -3.30 -33.09 -5.77
N ALA A 1114 -4.36 -32.98 -6.57
CA ALA A 1114 -5.72 -32.88 -6.06
C ALA A 1114 -6.22 -34.27 -5.63
N LEU A 1115 -6.51 -34.45 -4.34
CA LEU A 1115 -6.76 -35.76 -3.73
C LEU A 1115 -8.25 -36.03 -3.49
N ALA A 1116 -9.05 -35.02 -3.19
CA ALA A 1116 -10.48 -35.16 -2.95
C ALA A 1116 -11.30 -33.97 -3.43
N VAL A 1117 -12.58 -34.22 -3.70
CA VAL A 1117 -13.56 -33.23 -4.15
C VAL A 1117 -14.90 -33.47 -3.49
N ALA A 1118 -15.64 -32.40 -3.20
CA ALA A 1118 -17.01 -32.45 -2.71
C ALA A 1118 -17.80 -31.24 -3.19
N PHE A 1119 -19.06 -31.45 -3.57
CA PHE A 1119 -20.01 -30.36 -3.85
C PHE A 1119 -20.70 -29.93 -2.57
N SER A 1120 -21.01 -28.63 -2.45
CA SER A 1120 -21.98 -28.16 -1.48
C SER A 1120 -23.37 -28.71 -1.81
N PRO A 1121 -24.25 -28.91 -0.81
CA PRO A 1121 -25.61 -29.42 -1.03
C PRO A 1121 -26.45 -28.60 -2.00
N ASP A 1122 -26.18 -27.29 -2.10
CA ASP A 1122 -26.85 -26.37 -3.05
C ASP A 1122 -26.26 -26.42 -4.48
N GLY A 1123 -25.17 -27.16 -4.69
CA GLY A 1123 -24.48 -27.30 -5.97
C GLY A 1123 -23.73 -26.06 -6.45
N ARG A 1124 -23.63 -25.00 -5.64
CA ARG A 1124 -23.00 -23.71 -6.04
C ARG A 1124 -21.52 -23.64 -5.74
N THR A 1125 -21.07 -24.35 -4.71
CA THR A 1125 -19.69 -24.35 -4.23
C THR A 1125 -19.09 -25.73 -4.42
N LEU A 1126 -17.81 -25.78 -4.82
CA LEU A 1126 -17.01 -26.99 -4.86
C LEU A 1126 -15.84 -26.83 -3.90
N ALA A 1127 -15.58 -27.83 -3.07
CA ALA A 1127 -14.36 -27.91 -2.26
C ALA A 1127 -13.40 -28.93 -2.85
N THR A 1128 -12.13 -28.58 -2.95
CA THR A 1128 -11.07 -29.44 -3.45
C THR A 1128 -9.92 -29.49 -2.45
N ALA A 1129 -9.50 -30.70 -2.06
CA ALA A 1129 -8.42 -30.93 -1.11
C ALA A 1129 -7.18 -31.45 -1.84
N SER A 1130 -6.01 -31.03 -1.37
CA SER A 1130 -4.74 -31.27 -2.07
C SER A 1130 -3.62 -31.73 -1.16
N ALA A 1131 -2.63 -32.36 -1.78
CA ALA A 1131 -1.36 -32.70 -1.16
C ALA A 1131 -0.49 -31.46 -0.83
N ASP A 1132 -0.87 -30.27 -1.28
CA ASP A 1132 -0.22 -28.99 -0.90
C ASP A 1132 -0.65 -28.46 0.48
N THR A 1133 -1.32 -29.28 1.31
CA THR A 1133 -1.85 -28.96 2.64
C THR A 1133 -3.08 -28.03 2.66
N THR A 1134 -3.55 -27.57 1.50
CA THR A 1134 -4.66 -26.62 1.40
C THR A 1134 -5.96 -27.26 0.92
N VAL A 1135 -7.05 -26.56 1.23
CA VAL A 1135 -8.37 -26.81 0.64
C VAL A 1135 -8.84 -25.56 -0.08
N VAL A 1136 -9.23 -25.70 -1.35
CA VAL A 1136 -9.70 -24.59 -2.16
C VAL A 1136 -11.21 -24.70 -2.35
N LEU A 1137 -11.91 -23.59 -2.09
CA LEU A 1137 -13.34 -23.44 -2.37
C LEU A 1137 -13.51 -22.71 -3.71
N TRP A 1138 -14.40 -23.20 -4.55
CA TRP A 1138 -14.66 -22.69 -5.90
C TRP A 1138 -16.12 -22.29 -6.04
N ASP A 1139 -16.36 -21.18 -6.73
CA ASP A 1139 -17.67 -20.79 -7.22
C ASP A 1139 -17.88 -21.43 -8.59
N LEU A 1140 -18.88 -22.30 -8.70
CA LEU A 1140 -19.15 -23.04 -9.93
C LEU A 1140 -19.85 -22.19 -11.00
N ALA A 1141 -20.61 -21.18 -10.60
CA ALA A 1141 -21.28 -20.27 -11.54
C ALA A 1141 -20.27 -19.34 -12.21
N ARG A 1142 -19.31 -18.82 -11.43
CA ARG A 1142 -18.24 -17.91 -11.91
C ARG A 1142 -16.99 -18.64 -12.38
N ARG A 1143 -16.84 -19.92 -12.04
CA ARG A 1143 -15.63 -20.74 -12.28
C ARG A 1143 -14.37 -20.11 -11.70
N SER A 1144 -14.50 -19.49 -10.52
CA SER A 1144 -13.44 -18.74 -9.85
C SER A 1144 -13.23 -19.23 -8.43
N GLN A 1145 -12.01 -19.09 -7.93
CA GLN A 1145 -11.68 -19.41 -6.55
C GLN A 1145 -12.38 -18.45 -5.57
N LEU A 1146 -13.06 -19.02 -4.56
CA LEU A 1146 -13.73 -18.28 -3.48
C LEU A 1146 -12.84 -18.08 -2.27
N ALA A 1147 -12.03 -19.08 -1.91
CA ALA A 1147 -11.16 -19.07 -0.73
C ALA A 1147 -10.14 -20.21 -0.80
N THR A 1148 -8.99 -20.01 -0.16
CA THR A 1148 -8.06 -21.09 0.22
C THR A 1148 -8.03 -21.21 1.73
N LEU A 1149 -8.27 -22.41 2.23
CA LEU A 1149 -8.18 -22.77 3.64
C LEU A 1149 -6.82 -23.40 3.88
N ALA A 1150 -6.09 -22.89 4.86
CA ALA A 1150 -4.77 -23.37 5.27
C ALA A 1150 -4.79 -23.68 6.76
N GLY A 1151 -4.32 -24.83 7.20
CA GLY A 1151 -4.27 -25.14 8.64
C GLY A 1151 -3.87 -26.56 8.95
N HIS A 1152 -4.08 -27.49 8.02
CA HIS A 1152 -3.42 -28.77 8.07
C HIS A 1152 -1.91 -28.61 7.86
N THR A 1153 -1.11 -29.41 8.58
CA THR A 1153 0.36 -29.37 8.48
C THR A 1153 0.92 -30.38 7.47
N ARG A 1154 0.05 -31.24 6.93
CA ARG A 1154 0.36 -32.25 5.92
C ARG A 1154 -0.78 -32.37 4.90
N GLN A 1155 -0.63 -33.33 3.97
CA GLN A 1155 -1.53 -33.53 2.84
C GLN A 1155 -2.99 -33.72 3.27
N VAL A 1156 -3.92 -33.01 2.63
CA VAL A 1156 -5.36 -33.16 2.87
C VAL A 1156 -5.93 -34.19 1.92
N ARG A 1157 -6.41 -35.32 2.45
CA ARG A 1157 -6.81 -36.49 1.67
C ARG A 1157 -8.30 -36.56 1.37
N SER A 1158 -9.11 -35.97 2.25
CA SER A 1158 -10.56 -36.05 2.15
C SER A 1158 -11.18 -34.70 2.50
N VAL A 1159 -12.28 -34.40 1.81
CA VAL A 1159 -13.09 -33.21 2.04
C VAL A 1159 -14.56 -33.57 1.83
N GLU A 1160 -15.44 -33.01 2.64
CA GLU A 1160 -16.89 -33.21 2.54
C GLU A 1160 -17.65 -32.07 3.19
N PHE A 1161 -18.79 -31.69 2.61
CA PHE A 1161 -19.70 -30.72 3.22
C PHE A 1161 -20.69 -31.41 4.16
N SER A 1162 -21.04 -30.73 5.24
CA SER A 1162 -22.20 -31.12 6.04
C SER A 1162 -23.48 -31.01 5.20
N PRO A 1163 -24.52 -31.80 5.50
CA PRO A 1163 -25.79 -31.78 4.76
C PRO A 1163 -26.49 -30.40 4.74
N ASP A 1164 -26.23 -29.55 5.74
CA ASP A 1164 -26.75 -28.17 5.80
C ASP A 1164 -25.90 -27.17 4.98
N GLY A 1165 -24.75 -27.59 4.45
CA GLY A 1165 -23.85 -26.77 3.66
C GLY A 1165 -23.09 -25.71 4.45
N ARG A 1166 -23.09 -25.74 5.78
CA ARG A 1166 -22.44 -24.71 6.63
C ARG A 1166 -21.06 -25.07 7.12
N THR A 1167 -20.81 -26.37 7.28
CA THR A 1167 -19.56 -26.91 7.80
C THR A 1167 -18.87 -27.73 6.73
N LEU A 1168 -17.55 -27.61 6.64
CA LEU A 1168 -16.71 -28.47 5.83
C LEU A 1168 -15.90 -29.35 6.77
N ALA A 1169 -15.84 -30.65 6.52
CA ALA A 1169 -14.91 -31.56 7.19
C ALA A 1169 -13.74 -31.91 6.27
N THR A 1170 -12.53 -31.93 6.82
CA THR A 1170 -11.32 -32.34 6.11
C THR A 1170 -10.56 -33.38 6.92
N GLY A 1171 -9.92 -34.33 6.26
CA GLY A 1171 -9.05 -35.34 6.87
C GLY A 1171 -7.66 -35.30 6.26
N SER A 1172 -6.63 -35.40 7.10
CA SER A 1172 -5.24 -35.14 6.71
C SER A 1172 -4.23 -36.19 7.21
N ASP A 1173 -3.06 -36.18 6.57
CA ASP A 1173 -1.87 -36.93 6.96
C ASP A 1173 -1.24 -36.45 8.28
N ASP A 1174 -1.74 -35.35 8.87
CA ASP A 1174 -1.36 -34.85 10.19
C ASP A 1174 -2.11 -35.51 11.36
N HIS A 1175 -2.84 -36.60 11.09
CA HIS A 1175 -3.61 -37.39 12.05
C HIS A 1175 -4.87 -36.71 12.59
N THR A 1176 -5.25 -35.57 12.01
CA THR A 1176 -6.43 -34.81 12.44
C THR A 1176 -7.52 -34.76 11.37
N ALA A 1177 -8.76 -34.60 11.84
CA ALA A 1177 -9.85 -34.09 11.03
C ALA A 1177 -10.26 -32.70 11.53
N MET A 1178 -10.35 -31.73 10.61
CA MET A 1178 -10.73 -30.35 10.92
C MET A 1178 -12.15 -30.06 10.45
N LEU A 1179 -12.86 -29.23 11.22
CA LEU A 1179 -14.19 -28.72 10.88
C LEU A 1179 -14.08 -27.21 10.62
N TRP A 1180 -14.46 -26.79 9.42
CA TRP A 1180 -14.40 -25.39 8.98
C TRP A 1180 -15.80 -24.83 8.85
N ASN A 1181 -16.04 -23.65 9.41
CA ASN A 1181 -17.27 -22.91 9.14
C ASN A 1181 -17.06 -22.13 7.83
N ILE A 1182 -17.87 -22.39 6.81
CA ILE A 1182 -17.71 -21.81 5.48
C ILE A 1182 -18.60 -20.57 5.22
N GLU A 1183 -19.42 -20.18 6.19
CA GLU A 1183 -20.28 -18.99 6.12
C GLU A 1183 -19.55 -17.73 6.65
N PRO A 1184 -19.06 -16.81 5.81
CA PRO A 1184 -18.17 -15.72 6.26
C PRO A 1184 -18.78 -14.81 7.32
N ARG A 1185 -20.07 -14.47 7.20
CA ARG A 1185 -20.76 -13.60 8.17
C ARG A 1185 -20.91 -14.26 9.54
N HIS A 1186 -21.14 -15.57 9.57
CA HIS A 1186 -21.24 -16.30 10.83
C HIS A 1186 -19.85 -16.40 11.47
N THR A 1187 -18.83 -16.73 10.69
CA THR A 1187 -17.43 -16.77 11.14
C THR A 1187 -16.98 -15.44 11.70
N GLU A 1188 -17.28 -14.30 11.04
CA GLU A 1188 -16.96 -12.97 11.55
C GLU A 1188 -17.55 -12.71 12.95
N ALA A 1189 -18.85 -12.97 13.13
CA ALA A 1189 -19.52 -12.79 14.41
C ALA A 1189 -18.96 -13.73 15.49
N GLN A 1190 -18.64 -14.96 15.09
CA GLN A 1190 -18.06 -15.98 15.96
C GLN A 1190 -16.66 -15.60 16.44
N LEU A 1191 -15.77 -15.13 15.55
CA LEU A 1191 -14.41 -14.70 15.91
C LEU A 1191 -14.41 -13.46 16.80
N CYS A 1192 -15.29 -12.49 16.52
CA CYS A 1192 -15.46 -11.33 17.39
C CYS A 1192 -15.98 -11.72 18.78
N ALA A 1193 -16.90 -12.68 18.87
CA ALA A 1193 -17.40 -13.20 20.14
C ALA A 1193 -16.36 -14.08 20.87
N SER A 1194 -15.53 -14.82 20.14
CA SER A 1194 -14.48 -15.64 20.72
C SER A 1194 -13.46 -14.73 21.38
N VAL A 1195 -12.85 -13.78 20.67
CA VAL A 1195 -11.77 -12.89 21.16
C VAL A 1195 -12.29 -11.82 22.14
N ALA A 1196 -13.49 -11.28 21.92
CA ALA A 1196 -14.15 -10.24 22.72
C ALA A 1196 -13.29 -9.01 23.05
N ARG A 1197 -12.39 -8.63 22.14
CA ARG A 1197 -11.69 -7.33 22.12
C ARG A 1197 -11.56 -6.81 20.70
N ASP A 1198 -11.22 -5.54 20.57
CA ASP A 1198 -10.86 -4.90 19.30
C ASP A 1198 -9.34 -4.96 19.07
N LEU A 1199 -8.89 -4.67 17.84
CA LEU A 1199 -7.49 -4.28 17.62
C LEU A 1199 -7.20 -3.02 18.44
N THR A 1200 -6.09 -3.03 19.16
CA THR A 1200 -5.63 -1.87 19.93
C THR A 1200 -5.15 -0.76 18.98
N PRO A 1201 -5.13 0.52 19.40
CA PRO A 1201 -4.57 1.60 18.59
C PRO A 1201 -3.08 1.42 18.24
N ARG A 1202 -2.36 0.58 18.98
CA ARG A 1202 -0.96 0.21 18.67
C ARG A 1202 -0.93 -0.83 17.55
N GLU A 1203 -1.65 -1.95 17.71
CA GLU A 1203 -1.79 -2.98 16.66
C GLU A 1203 -2.33 -2.37 15.36
N TRP A 1204 -3.28 -1.43 15.45
CA TRP A 1204 -3.83 -0.75 14.27
C TRP A 1204 -2.77 0.08 13.53
N ARG A 1205 -1.92 0.83 14.24
CA ARG A 1205 -0.83 1.59 13.60
C ARG A 1205 0.25 0.69 13.01
N GLU A 1206 0.45 -0.49 13.60
CA GLU A 1206 1.41 -1.49 13.13
C GLU A 1206 0.92 -2.18 11.85
N PHE A 1207 -0.32 -2.64 11.81
CA PHE A 1207 -0.85 -3.43 10.68
C PHE A 1207 -1.61 -2.60 9.63
N LEU A 1208 -2.18 -1.46 10.00
CA LEU A 1208 -2.97 -0.57 9.13
C LEU A 1208 -2.45 0.89 9.16
N PRO A 1209 -1.17 1.15 8.81
CA PRO A 1209 -0.63 2.51 8.81
C PRO A 1209 -1.39 3.38 7.79
N GLY A 1210 -1.74 4.60 8.20
CA GLY A 1210 -2.44 5.58 7.35
C GLY A 1210 -3.96 5.39 7.23
N ILE A 1211 -4.54 4.32 7.80
CA ILE A 1211 -5.99 4.12 7.86
C ILE A 1211 -6.52 4.62 9.21
N PRO A 1212 -7.58 5.47 9.24
CA PRO A 1212 -8.17 5.93 10.49
C PRO A 1212 -8.62 4.77 11.39
N TYR A 1213 -8.30 4.87 12.69
CA TYR A 1213 -8.66 3.85 13.67
C TYR A 1213 -10.17 3.67 13.77
N ARG A 1214 -10.62 2.41 13.76
CA ARG A 1214 -12.00 2.03 14.09
C ARG A 1214 -12.00 0.75 14.92
N LYS A 1215 -13.10 0.52 15.65
CA LYS A 1215 -13.31 -0.73 16.39
C LYS A 1215 -13.55 -1.89 15.42
N THR A 1216 -12.82 -2.98 15.60
CA THR A 1216 -12.93 -4.18 14.77
C THR A 1216 -14.22 -4.93 15.01
N CYS A 1217 -14.61 -5.11 16.26
CA CYS A 1217 -15.81 -5.80 16.68
C CYS A 1217 -16.79 -4.76 17.24
N THR A 1218 -17.39 -3.95 16.35
CA THR A 1218 -18.45 -3.01 16.74
C THR A 1218 -19.70 -3.75 17.24
N GLY A 1219 -19.76 -3.98 18.55
CA GLY A 1219 -20.98 -4.27 19.29
C GLY A 1219 -21.79 -5.49 18.81
N SER A 1220 -21.24 -6.69 18.93
CA SER A 1220 -22.04 -7.92 19.10
C SER A 1220 -22.66 -7.99 20.51
N ARG A 1221 -23.18 -6.86 21.04
CA ARG A 1221 -24.27 -6.98 22.01
C ARG A 1221 -25.43 -7.55 21.21
N ALA A 1222 -25.67 -8.85 21.42
CA ALA A 1222 -26.77 -9.60 20.85
C ALA A 1222 -27.98 -8.69 20.61
N ARG A 1223 -28.27 -8.39 19.34
CA ARG A 1223 -29.68 -8.25 18.95
C ARG A 1223 -30.26 -9.64 19.17
N SER A 1224 -30.75 -9.87 20.39
CA SER A 1224 -31.74 -10.89 20.65
C SER A 1224 -32.83 -10.70 19.62
N VAL A 1225 -32.84 -11.56 18.61
CA VAL A 1225 -34.00 -11.77 17.75
C VAL A 1225 -35.13 -12.06 18.74
N PRO A 1226 -36.19 -11.24 18.82
CA PRO A 1226 -37.32 -11.58 19.66
C PRO A 1226 -37.89 -12.91 19.15
N PRO A 1227 -38.28 -13.84 20.03
CA PRO A 1227 -38.95 -15.05 19.58
C PRO A 1227 -40.19 -14.61 18.80
N SER A 1228 -40.21 -14.87 17.50
CA SER A 1228 -41.44 -14.75 16.72
C SER A 1228 -42.43 -15.72 17.33
N ALA A 1229 -43.46 -15.15 17.97
CA ALA A 1229 -44.64 -15.88 18.39
C ALA A 1229 -45.23 -16.63 17.18
N THR A 1230 -45.47 -17.92 17.38
CA THR A 1230 -46.49 -18.78 16.74
C THR A 1230 -47.11 -18.32 15.42
N GLY A 1231 -46.94 -19.16 14.40
CA GLY A 1231 -47.74 -19.25 13.17
C GLY A 1231 -47.40 -20.53 12.44
#